data_AF-A0A1X7KZ62-F1
#
_entry.id   AF-A0A1X7KZ62-F1
#
_cell.length_a   1.000
_cell.length_b   1.000
_cell.length_c   1.000
_cell.angle_alpha   90.00
_cell.angle_beta   90.00
_cell.angle_gamma   90.00
#
_symmetry.space_group_name_H-M   'P 1'
#
loop_
_entity.id
_entity.type
_entity.pdbx_description
1 polymer ?
#
loop_
_entity_poly.entity_id
_entity_poly.type
_entity_poly.pdbx_seq_one_letter_code
_entity_poly.pdbx_strand_id
1 'polypeptide(L)'
;MVEQNLLLLLVLTPFVSAALAATLPIGARNAEAWLAGLTMIVALVILGVLYPAVTDGQSITGTFEWVSSVGLDLTFRIDGFSWLFMVLVAGIGFLVILYARYYMSPDDPVPRLYSCLLAFAGAMSGLLLSGNIIMLVVFWELTSIVSFLLIGYWYQRQDARDGARMSLIVTASGGLCLMVAMIILGQIAGSYDLEAVLAAGPQITIHRLYPVVLILFVLGAFTKSAQFPFHFWLPNAMAAPTPVSSYLHSATMVKAGVFVLLRFHPALGGTDLWFMIVTGIGLATLLLGAVIALFRHDLKGLLAYSTISHLGLITALAGIGTPFALIAAVFHIVNHAVFKASLFMAAGIIDHETGTRDMRRLSGLARAMPVTAALAIIASGAMAGVPLLNGFLSKEMFFQATYVWNNGSFLDNFAPYVAVVAGAFSAAYSLRFIVTVFFGPPATDLPHEPHEPPLLMRLPVAILVAICLAVGIFPQQVLGTWLQTASLAVVGPDLPHFSLKIWHGVNPPLIMSMIAMTLGAVIYLLPRRVIDSGEDGTRIMRKLDFAHGFDWLLQMLTTRLPRLALRVLSANGLQAQLRAMVLLSLAASWFVLRTLDWNVPMPKIGANELVFALLWLVGGTCAVGAAWQAKYHRFAALVLMGGAGLVTCATFVWLSAPDLAVTQLLVEIATTALLLLGLRWLPKRDKEIPGDNNLAARARRSRDLLIALACGTGMTALALAVLLTTPGASVGDWFLRNAYVEGGGTNVVNVILVDFRAFDTFGEITVLAIVGLTVYALLRRFRPAPESVERPRPQLDAEEQALEAYLFVPAVLMQWMFAPIIALSAYLFFRGHDLPGGGFAAGVTLAVGLLLQYVAANVRWVEARLTVLPVRWMASGLTISAAVGAGSWIFGYPFLSAHAQYVDIPVIGKVPFSTAMLFDFGVFSLVLGAIVLMLIAIAHQSLRVARPSDTGKELK
;
A
#
# COMPACT_ATOMS: atom_id res chain seq x y z
N MET A 1 -3.70 14.96 -38.91
CA MET A 1 -2.57 14.03 -38.64
C MET A 1 -1.31 14.75 -38.15
N VAL A 2 -0.76 15.74 -38.86
CA VAL A 2 0.47 16.44 -38.41
C VAL A 2 0.30 17.12 -37.06
N GLU A 3 -0.78 17.90 -36.87
CA GLU A 3 -1.06 18.59 -35.62
C GLU A 3 -1.28 17.65 -34.43
N GLN A 4 -1.91 16.49 -34.66
CA GLN A 4 -2.12 15.46 -33.62
C GLN A 4 -0.78 14.88 -33.14
N ASN A 5 0.16 14.65 -34.06
CA ASN A 5 1.51 14.20 -33.70
C ASN A 5 2.28 15.28 -32.92
N LEU A 6 2.05 16.56 -33.22
CA LEU A 6 2.65 17.66 -32.47
C LEU A 6 2.18 17.68 -31.01
N LEU A 7 0.91 17.40 -30.73
CA LEU A 7 0.39 17.27 -29.36
C LEU A 7 1.05 16.12 -28.61
N LEU A 8 1.20 14.97 -29.27
CA LEU A 8 1.88 13.82 -28.68
C LEU A 8 3.35 14.14 -28.37
N LEU A 9 4.05 14.83 -29.26
CA LEU A 9 5.43 15.27 -29.05
C LEU A 9 5.54 16.25 -27.88
N LEU A 10 4.62 17.20 -27.73
CA LEU A 10 4.61 18.13 -26.58
C LEU A 10 4.56 17.41 -25.22
N VAL A 11 3.85 16.27 -25.15
CA VAL A 11 3.74 15.47 -23.93
C VAL A 11 4.90 14.50 -23.78
N LEU A 12 5.28 13.76 -24.83
CA LEU A 12 6.29 12.69 -24.75
C LEU A 12 7.73 13.20 -24.73
N THR A 13 8.06 14.28 -25.45
CA THR A 13 9.46 14.74 -25.57
C THR A 13 10.09 15.07 -24.21
N PRO A 14 9.40 15.73 -23.25
CA PRO A 14 9.92 15.90 -21.89
C PRO A 14 10.16 14.59 -21.15
N PHE A 15 9.29 13.58 -21.27
CA PHE A 15 9.49 12.28 -20.62
C PHE A 15 10.66 11.50 -21.21
N VAL A 16 10.79 11.47 -22.54
CA VAL A 16 11.92 10.85 -23.23
C VAL A 16 13.22 11.56 -22.83
N SER A 17 13.22 12.90 -22.80
CA SER A 17 14.38 13.69 -22.39
C SER A 17 14.72 13.47 -20.91
N ALA A 18 13.72 13.26 -20.04
CA ALA A 18 13.93 12.93 -18.64
C ALA A 18 14.60 11.56 -18.46
N ALA A 19 14.19 10.56 -19.24
CA ALA A 19 14.82 9.23 -19.23
C ALA A 19 16.26 9.29 -19.74
N LEU A 20 16.52 10.05 -20.81
CA LEU A 20 17.87 10.28 -21.32
C LEU A 20 18.74 11.05 -20.32
N ALA A 21 18.20 12.06 -19.64
CA ALA A 21 18.93 12.78 -18.60
C ALA A 21 19.30 11.88 -17.41
N ALA A 22 18.48 10.87 -17.08
CA ALA A 22 18.75 9.95 -15.99
C ALA A 22 19.89 8.96 -16.28
N THR A 23 20.22 8.71 -17.56
CA THR A 23 21.32 7.81 -17.94
C THR A 23 22.67 8.51 -18.09
N LEU A 24 22.69 9.85 -18.02
CA LEU A 24 23.93 10.63 -18.11
C LEU A 24 24.75 10.54 -16.81
N PRO A 25 26.10 10.56 -16.90
CA PRO A 25 26.96 10.48 -15.73
C PRO A 25 26.89 11.78 -14.90
N ILE A 26 27.14 11.67 -13.60
CA ILE A 26 27.01 12.77 -12.63
C ILE A 26 27.78 14.05 -13.03
N GLY A 27 28.89 13.92 -13.78
CA GLY A 27 29.68 15.04 -14.28
C GLY A 27 29.16 15.72 -15.57
N ALA A 28 28.07 15.25 -16.18
CA ALA A 28 27.58 15.71 -17.50
C ALA A 28 26.70 16.98 -17.45
N ARG A 29 26.89 17.84 -16.45
CA ARG A 29 26.09 19.05 -16.18
C ARG A 29 25.82 19.94 -17.42
N ASN A 30 26.77 20.07 -18.33
CA ASN A 30 26.59 20.86 -19.56
C ASN A 30 25.66 20.15 -20.56
N ALA A 31 25.89 18.86 -20.80
CA ALA A 31 25.09 18.09 -21.75
C ALA A 31 23.62 18.01 -21.31
N GLU A 32 23.37 17.89 -20.01
CA GLU A 32 22.01 17.89 -19.44
C GLU A 32 21.31 19.23 -19.55
N ALA A 33 22.02 20.33 -19.24
CA ALA A 33 21.45 21.66 -19.39
C ALA A 33 21.08 21.95 -20.85
N TRP A 34 21.92 21.49 -21.80
CA TRP A 34 21.61 21.56 -23.23
C TRP A 34 20.43 20.67 -23.62
N LEU A 35 20.40 19.42 -23.19
CA LEU A 35 19.28 18.50 -23.44
C LEU A 35 17.98 19.11 -22.93
N ALA A 36 17.94 19.50 -21.66
CA ALA A 36 16.75 20.07 -21.03
C ALA A 36 16.33 21.39 -21.68
N GLY A 37 17.29 22.27 -21.98
CA GLY A 37 17.04 23.54 -22.66
C GLY A 37 16.48 23.34 -24.06
N LEU A 38 17.05 22.40 -24.83
CA LEU A 38 16.59 22.05 -26.16
C LEU A 38 15.18 21.45 -26.13
N THR A 39 14.85 20.60 -25.15
CA THR A 39 13.48 20.09 -24.95
C THR A 39 12.48 21.24 -24.82
N MET A 40 12.78 22.26 -24.01
CA MET A 40 11.89 23.41 -23.84
C MET A 40 11.79 24.28 -25.09
N ILE A 41 12.91 24.47 -25.82
CA ILE A 41 12.91 25.20 -27.08
C ILE A 41 12.05 24.47 -28.12
N VAL A 42 12.19 23.15 -28.24
CA VAL A 42 11.36 22.33 -29.15
C VAL A 42 9.88 22.49 -28.80
N ALA A 43 9.53 22.45 -27.50
CA ALA A 43 8.15 22.71 -27.08
C ALA A 43 7.66 24.10 -27.48
N LEU A 44 8.47 25.15 -27.29
CA LEU A 44 8.14 26.52 -27.71
C LEU A 44 7.96 26.65 -29.23
N VAL A 45 8.82 25.98 -30.02
CA VAL A 45 8.70 25.96 -31.48
C VAL A 45 7.39 25.29 -31.91
N ILE A 46 7.06 24.13 -31.32
CA ILE A 46 5.78 23.45 -31.60
C ILE A 46 4.60 24.36 -31.23
N LEU A 47 4.63 25.04 -30.08
CA LEU A 47 3.59 25.99 -29.70
C LEU A 47 3.50 27.17 -30.67
N GLY A 48 4.61 27.66 -31.20
CA GLY A 48 4.64 28.69 -32.24
C GLY A 48 4.01 28.24 -33.55
N VAL A 49 4.18 26.97 -33.94
CA VAL A 49 3.52 26.37 -35.11
C VAL A 49 2.02 26.24 -34.90
N LEU A 50 1.58 25.89 -33.69
CA LEU A 50 0.15 25.74 -33.35
C LEU A 50 -0.56 27.09 -33.11
N TYR A 51 0.18 28.19 -32.97
CA TYR A 51 -0.36 29.50 -32.61
C TYR A 51 -1.46 30.02 -33.56
N PRO A 52 -1.31 29.99 -34.91
CA PRO A 52 -2.33 30.52 -35.82
C PRO A 52 -3.69 29.83 -35.65
N ALA A 53 -3.71 28.50 -35.58
CA ALA A 53 -4.94 27.72 -35.41
C ALA A 53 -5.64 28.03 -34.07
N VAL A 54 -4.86 28.19 -33.00
CA VAL A 54 -5.38 28.55 -31.67
C VAL A 54 -5.92 29.98 -31.65
N THR A 55 -5.29 30.93 -32.33
CA THR A 55 -5.79 32.32 -32.43
C THR A 55 -7.07 32.44 -33.25
N ASP A 56 -7.29 31.56 -34.21
CA ASP A 56 -8.53 31.46 -35.00
C ASP A 56 -9.70 30.86 -34.18
N GLY A 57 -9.47 30.58 -32.89
CA GLY A 57 -10.47 30.02 -31.98
C GLY A 57 -10.66 28.51 -32.13
N GLN A 58 -9.79 27.84 -32.90
CA GLN A 58 -9.89 26.39 -33.10
C GLN A 58 -9.32 25.64 -31.90
N SER A 59 -9.97 24.55 -31.53
CA SER A 59 -9.48 23.56 -30.58
C SER A 59 -8.90 22.38 -31.35
N ILE A 60 -7.61 22.14 -31.25
CA ILE A 60 -6.96 21.00 -31.92
C ILE A 60 -7.00 19.81 -30.98
N THR A 61 -7.53 18.68 -31.46
CA THR A 61 -7.67 17.45 -30.68
C THR A 61 -7.01 16.27 -31.40
N GLY A 62 -6.26 15.46 -30.64
CA GLY A 62 -5.69 14.20 -31.09
C GLY A 62 -6.00 13.08 -30.10
N THR A 63 -6.61 12.01 -30.58
CA THR A 63 -7.02 10.87 -29.76
C THR A 63 -6.18 9.65 -30.11
N PHE A 64 -5.62 9.00 -29.09
CA PHE A 64 -4.90 7.74 -29.21
C PHE A 64 -5.62 6.68 -28.37
N GLU A 65 -6.04 5.59 -29.00
CA GLU A 65 -6.75 4.50 -28.33
C GLU A 65 -5.84 3.82 -27.29
N TRP A 66 -6.35 3.63 -26.07
CA TRP A 66 -5.63 2.92 -25.01
C TRP A 66 -6.47 1.82 -24.37
N VAL A 67 -7.52 2.20 -23.63
CA VAL A 67 -8.50 1.25 -23.05
C VAL A 67 -9.90 1.80 -23.33
N SER A 68 -10.29 1.75 -24.60
CA SER A 68 -11.53 2.35 -25.10
C SER A 68 -12.79 1.69 -24.50
N SER A 69 -12.70 0.41 -24.08
CA SER A 69 -13.80 -0.31 -23.42
C SER A 69 -14.29 0.32 -22.11
N VAL A 70 -13.45 1.13 -21.47
CA VAL A 70 -13.78 1.86 -20.22
C VAL A 70 -13.75 3.39 -20.44
N GLY A 71 -13.63 3.84 -21.69
CA GLY A 71 -13.57 5.27 -22.05
C GLY A 71 -12.28 5.97 -21.60
N LEU A 72 -11.16 5.24 -21.56
CA LEU A 72 -9.85 5.74 -21.10
C LEU A 72 -8.89 6.00 -22.27
N ASP A 73 -9.36 6.59 -23.36
CA ASP A 73 -8.48 6.96 -24.47
C ASP A 73 -7.58 8.15 -24.10
N LEU A 74 -6.38 8.17 -24.68
CA LEU A 74 -5.42 9.26 -24.53
C LEU A 74 -5.80 10.38 -25.52
N THR A 75 -6.81 11.16 -25.13
CA THR A 75 -7.21 12.36 -25.85
C THR A 75 -6.35 13.53 -25.38
N PHE A 76 -5.61 14.15 -26.30
CA PHE A 76 -4.91 15.41 -26.09
C PHE A 76 -5.62 16.54 -26.84
N ARG A 77 -5.79 17.68 -26.18
CA ARG A 77 -6.48 18.86 -26.70
C ARG A 77 -5.66 20.11 -26.36
N ILE A 78 -5.53 21.01 -27.33
CA ILE A 78 -4.99 22.36 -27.10
C ILE A 78 -5.98 23.40 -27.61
N ASP A 79 -6.25 24.38 -26.76
CA ASP A 79 -7.01 25.59 -27.04
C ASP A 79 -6.26 26.81 -26.52
N GLY A 80 -6.83 28.01 -26.66
CA GLY A 80 -6.19 29.25 -26.24
C GLY A 80 -5.71 29.26 -24.78
N PHE A 81 -6.51 28.68 -23.89
CA PHE A 81 -6.20 28.64 -22.47
C PHE A 81 -5.05 27.69 -22.16
N SER A 82 -5.11 26.47 -22.71
CA SER A 82 -4.08 25.45 -22.53
C SER A 82 -2.77 25.86 -23.22
N TRP A 83 -2.85 26.50 -24.39
CA TRP A 83 -1.70 27.04 -25.12
C TRP A 83 -0.96 28.10 -24.30
N LEU A 84 -1.68 29.06 -23.71
CA LEU A 84 -1.07 30.09 -22.86
C LEU A 84 -0.32 29.47 -21.66
N PHE A 85 -0.93 28.47 -21.02
CA PHE A 85 -0.29 27.74 -19.94
C PHE A 85 0.95 26.96 -20.39
N MET A 86 0.89 26.32 -21.56
CA MET A 86 2.03 25.60 -22.14
C MET A 86 3.19 26.53 -22.47
N VAL A 87 2.92 27.76 -22.95
CA VAL A 87 3.94 28.80 -23.14
C VAL A 87 4.58 29.19 -21.81
N LEU A 88 3.80 29.32 -20.73
CA LEU A 88 4.35 29.59 -19.40
C LEU A 88 5.22 28.42 -18.90
N VAL A 89 4.76 27.18 -19.05
CA VAL A 89 5.47 25.96 -18.63
C VAL A 89 6.80 25.81 -19.38
N ALA A 90 6.80 25.95 -20.70
CA ALA A 90 7.99 25.79 -21.53
C ALA A 90 8.91 27.01 -21.44
N GLY A 91 8.37 28.23 -21.49
CA GLY A 91 9.13 29.47 -21.45
C GLY A 91 9.81 29.71 -20.10
N ILE A 92 9.07 29.65 -18.99
CA ILE A 92 9.67 29.77 -17.66
C ILE A 92 10.52 28.54 -17.34
N GLY A 93 10.14 27.35 -17.83
CA GLY A 93 10.94 26.13 -17.70
C GLY A 93 12.33 26.29 -18.32
N PHE A 94 12.41 26.82 -19.54
CA PHE A 94 13.68 27.13 -20.21
C PHE A 94 14.55 28.09 -19.38
N LEU A 95 13.95 29.18 -18.90
CA LEU A 95 14.65 30.18 -18.08
C LEU A 95 15.13 29.60 -16.74
N VAL A 96 14.33 28.74 -16.10
CA VAL A 96 14.72 28.01 -14.89
C VAL A 96 15.87 27.04 -15.16
N ILE A 97 15.87 26.32 -16.30
CA ILE A 97 16.94 25.39 -16.66
C ILE A 97 18.27 26.13 -16.85
N LEU A 98 18.24 27.28 -17.54
CA LEU A 98 19.39 28.15 -17.71
C LEU A 98 19.89 28.68 -16.36
N TYR A 99 18.99 29.13 -15.49
CA TYR A 99 19.30 29.57 -14.13
C TYR A 99 19.93 28.44 -13.28
N ALA A 100 19.32 27.25 -13.28
CA ALA A 100 19.76 26.07 -12.54
C ALA A 100 21.19 25.67 -12.90
N ARG A 101 21.56 25.84 -14.18
CA ARG A 101 22.90 25.53 -14.67
C ARG A 101 23.96 26.39 -13.98
N TYR A 102 23.67 27.58 -13.47
CA TYR A 102 24.65 28.40 -12.74
C TYR A 102 24.47 28.32 -11.22
N TYR A 103 23.25 28.04 -10.75
CA TYR A 103 22.92 27.95 -9.33
C TYR A 103 23.44 26.66 -8.64
N MET A 104 23.42 25.51 -9.32
CA MET A 104 23.78 24.22 -8.67
C MET A 104 25.30 24.07 -8.47
N SER A 105 25.73 23.38 -7.41
CA SER A 105 27.14 23.03 -7.23
C SER A 105 27.60 22.01 -8.28
N PRO A 106 28.88 22.01 -8.71
CA PRO A 106 29.45 20.90 -9.49
C PRO A 106 29.40 19.54 -8.77
N ASP A 107 29.37 19.53 -7.44
CA ASP A 107 29.36 18.30 -6.62
C ASP A 107 27.95 17.70 -6.43
N ASP A 108 26.90 18.46 -6.75
CA ASP A 108 25.53 17.99 -6.67
C ASP A 108 25.20 17.05 -7.84
N PRO A 109 24.34 16.03 -7.67
CA PRO A 109 23.87 15.17 -8.76
C PRO A 109 22.87 15.93 -9.65
N VAL A 110 23.39 16.78 -10.53
CA VAL A 110 22.64 17.57 -11.51
C VAL A 110 21.76 16.72 -12.46
N PRO A 111 22.17 15.53 -12.96
CA PRO A 111 21.33 14.71 -13.85
C PRO A 111 19.97 14.38 -13.26
N ARG A 112 19.95 14.06 -11.98
CA ARG A 112 18.72 13.77 -11.24
C ARG A 112 17.80 14.99 -11.19
N LEU A 113 18.35 16.18 -11.00
CA LEU A 113 17.55 17.41 -10.96
C LEU A 113 16.89 17.67 -12.32
N TYR A 114 17.66 17.65 -13.41
CA TYR A 114 17.12 17.91 -14.75
C TYR A 114 16.16 16.82 -15.21
N SER A 115 16.46 15.55 -14.92
CA SER A 115 15.54 14.44 -15.19
C SER A 115 14.19 14.66 -14.50
N CYS A 116 14.19 14.97 -13.20
CA CYS A 116 12.95 15.26 -12.48
C CYS A 116 12.25 16.53 -12.97
N LEU A 117 12.97 17.60 -13.32
CA LEU A 117 12.37 18.82 -13.89
C LEU A 117 11.70 18.55 -15.24
N LEU A 118 12.32 17.76 -16.11
CA LEU A 118 11.78 17.37 -17.41
C LEU A 118 10.58 16.43 -17.27
N ALA A 119 10.65 15.44 -16.36
CA ALA A 119 9.52 14.57 -16.05
C ALA A 119 8.35 15.37 -15.49
N PHE A 120 8.63 16.37 -14.65
CA PHE A 120 7.62 17.27 -14.12
C PHE A 120 7.00 18.14 -15.23
N ALA A 121 7.82 18.66 -16.15
CA ALA A 121 7.33 19.39 -17.31
C ALA A 121 6.43 18.52 -18.19
N GLY A 122 6.80 17.27 -18.47
CA GLY A 122 5.97 16.31 -19.21
C GLY A 122 4.64 16.02 -18.50
N ALA A 123 4.67 15.84 -17.17
CA ALA A 123 3.47 15.63 -16.38
C ALA A 123 2.54 16.86 -16.39
N MET A 124 3.11 18.06 -16.30
CA MET A 124 2.33 19.30 -16.44
C MET A 124 1.76 19.47 -17.85
N SER A 125 2.54 19.17 -18.91
CA SER A 125 2.06 19.20 -20.28
C SER A 125 0.89 18.24 -20.49
N GLY A 126 1.02 17.00 -20.00
CA GLY A 126 -0.06 16.02 -20.07
C GLY A 126 -1.32 16.46 -19.33
N LEU A 127 -1.19 17.07 -18.14
CA LEU A 127 -2.32 17.60 -17.38
C LEU A 127 -3.05 18.71 -18.13
N LEU A 128 -2.29 19.66 -18.69
CA LEU A 128 -2.85 20.84 -19.36
C LEU A 128 -3.49 20.49 -20.70
N LEU A 129 -2.93 19.51 -21.40
CA LEU A 129 -3.41 19.06 -22.70
C LEU A 129 -4.43 17.92 -22.58
N SER A 130 -4.80 17.46 -21.38
CA SER A 130 -5.69 16.31 -21.25
C SER A 130 -7.11 16.64 -21.72
N GLY A 131 -7.56 15.96 -22.78
CA GLY A 131 -8.95 15.94 -23.24
C GLY A 131 -9.81 14.88 -22.55
N ASN A 132 -9.21 13.96 -21.80
CA ASN A 132 -9.93 12.99 -20.96
C ASN A 132 -9.79 13.38 -19.48
N ILE A 133 -10.90 13.44 -18.74
CA ILE A 133 -10.89 13.92 -17.35
C ILE A 133 -10.22 12.94 -16.38
N ILE A 134 -10.17 11.64 -16.70
CA ILE A 134 -9.45 10.64 -15.89
C ILE A 134 -7.95 10.74 -16.16
N MET A 135 -7.53 10.90 -17.42
CA MET A 135 -6.12 11.14 -17.75
C MET A 135 -5.59 12.43 -17.15
N LEU A 136 -6.43 13.44 -17.03
CA LEU A 136 -6.09 14.68 -16.33
C LEU A 136 -5.66 14.37 -14.90
N VAL A 137 -6.39 13.49 -14.20
CA VAL A 137 -6.05 13.07 -12.83
C VAL A 137 -4.80 12.17 -12.80
N VAL A 138 -4.58 11.32 -13.81
CA VAL A 138 -3.34 10.53 -13.91
C VAL A 138 -2.12 11.45 -14.01
N PHE A 139 -2.15 12.44 -14.91
CA PHE A 139 -1.08 13.44 -15.02
C PHE A 139 -1.00 14.34 -13.78
N TRP A 140 -2.13 14.64 -13.14
CA TRP A 140 -2.18 15.33 -11.85
C TRP A 140 -1.39 14.60 -10.77
N GLU A 141 -1.56 13.29 -10.62
CA GLU A 141 -0.79 12.51 -9.65
C GLU A 141 0.66 12.36 -10.06
N LEU A 142 0.95 12.26 -11.36
CA LEU A 142 2.33 12.25 -11.84
C LEU A 142 3.06 13.55 -11.46
N THR A 143 2.40 14.71 -11.54
CA THR A 143 2.99 15.96 -11.02
C THR A 143 3.19 15.92 -9.51
N SER A 144 2.31 15.29 -8.72
CA SER A 144 2.47 15.11 -7.27
C SER A 144 3.72 14.29 -6.97
N ILE A 145 3.88 13.14 -7.62
CA ILE A 145 4.99 12.20 -7.41
C ILE A 145 6.32 12.85 -7.80
N VAL A 146 6.40 13.49 -8.97
CA VAL A 146 7.65 14.12 -9.40
C VAL A 146 7.97 15.34 -8.54
N SER A 147 6.98 16.11 -8.10
CA SER A 147 7.20 17.22 -7.16
C SER A 147 7.76 16.74 -5.81
N PHE A 148 7.30 15.59 -5.31
CA PHE A 148 7.84 14.96 -4.11
C PHE A 148 9.34 14.66 -4.25
N LEU A 149 9.76 14.11 -5.39
CA LEU A 149 11.17 13.84 -5.70
C LEU A 149 12.00 15.13 -5.78
N LEU A 150 11.44 16.20 -6.35
CA LEU A 150 12.08 17.50 -6.48
C LEU A 150 12.22 18.22 -5.13
N ILE A 151 11.21 18.15 -4.26
CA ILE A 151 11.27 18.72 -2.90
C ILE A 151 12.27 17.94 -2.04
N GLY A 152 12.25 16.60 -2.15
CA GLY A 152 13.16 15.69 -1.46
C GLY A 152 14.55 15.57 -2.10
N TYR A 153 14.98 16.53 -2.93
CA TYR A 153 16.26 16.44 -3.65
C TYR A 153 17.45 16.22 -2.69
N TRP A 154 17.57 17.05 -1.65
CA TRP A 154 18.55 16.86 -0.57
C TRP A 154 18.01 15.95 0.54
N TYR A 155 17.68 14.70 0.19
CA TYR A 155 17.06 13.71 1.07
C TYR A 155 17.83 13.41 2.36
N GLN A 156 19.11 13.77 2.45
CA GLN A 156 19.91 13.63 3.67
C GLN A 156 19.41 14.59 4.77
N ARG A 157 18.86 15.75 4.40
CA ARG A 157 18.31 16.71 5.36
C ARG A 157 16.92 16.29 5.81
N GLN A 158 16.66 16.41 7.11
CA GLN A 158 15.37 16.03 7.69
C GLN A 158 14.23 16.94 7.22
N ASP A 159 14.45 18.25 7.18
CA ASP A 159 13.46 19.23 6.73
C ASP A 159 13.00 18.99 5.28
N ALA A 160 13.92 18.61 4.38
CA ALA A 160 13.59 18.25 3.00
C ALA A 160 12.72 16.99 2.92
N ARG A 161 13.01 15.95 3.73
CA ARG A 161 12.20 14.72 3.77
C ARG A 161 10.81 14.98 4.33
N ASP A 162 10.72 15.74 5.42
CA ASP A 162 9.47 16.06 6.10
C ASP A 162 8.59 16.94 5.21
N GLY A 163 9.16 17.97 4.57
CA GLY A 163 8.49 18.82 3.59
C GLY A 163 7.99 18.04 2.36
N ALA A 164 8.82 17.14 1.81
CA ALA A 164 8.43 16.31 0.68
C ALA A 164 7.26 15.38 1.04
N ARG A 165 7.37 14.63 2.15
CA ARG A 165 6.31 13.72 2.62
C ARG A 165 5.00 14.46 2.87
N MET A 166 5.05 15.61 3.53
CA MET A 166 3.86 16.40 3.81
C MET A 166 3.20 16.90 2.52
N SER A 167 3.99 17.43 1.58
CA SER A 167 3.49 17.84 0.27
C SER A 167 2.78 16.68 -0.44
N LEU A 168 3.42 15.50 -0.50
CA LEU A 168 2.84 14.33 -1.18
C LEU A 168 1.53 13.90 -0.55
N ILE A 169 1.48 13.74 0.78
CA ILE A 169 0.27 13.28 1.47
C ILE A 169 -0.87 14.26 1.24
N VAL A 170 -0.63 15.57 1.36
CA VAL A 170 -1.68 16.58 1.18
C VAL A 170 -2.16 16.60 -0.27
N THR A 171 -1.25 16.66 -1.25
CA THR A 171 -1.65 16.79 -2.66
C THR A 171 -2.20 15.49 -3.24
N ALA A 172 -1.70 14.33 -2.84
CA ALA A 172 -2.22 13.03 -3.29
C ALA A 172 -3.58 12.71 -2.65
N SER A 173 -3.80 13.07 -1.37
CA SER A 173 -5.12 12.91 -0.75
C SER A 173 -6.17 13.78 -1.47
N GLY A 174 -5.80 15.00 -1.85
CA GLY A 174 -6.64 15.86 -2.67
C GLY A 174 -6.85 15.34 -4.08
N GLY A 175 -5.81 14.83 -4.74
CA GLY A 175 -5.93 14.25 -6.08
C GLY A 175 -6.75 12.95 -6.12
N LEU A 176 -6.76 12.15 -5.03
CA LEU A 176 -7.72 11.06 -4.86
C LEU A 176 -9.17 11.57 -4.74
N CYS A 177 -9.39 12.69 -4.03
CA CYS A 177 -10.71 13.33 -4.01
C CYS A 177 -11.11 13.79 -5.42
N LEU A 178 -10.18 14.39 -6.16
CA LEU A 178 -10.37 14.79 -7.54
C LEU A 178 -10.70 13.60 -8.44
N MET A 179 -10.03 12.46 -8.28
CA MET A 179 -10.33 11.22 -9.00
C MET A 179 -11.79 10.80 -8.81
N VAL A 180 -12.26 10.74 -7.56
CA VAL A 180 -13.65 10.37 -7.25
C VAL A 180 -14.62 11.40 -7.85
N ALA A 181 -14.31 12.70 -7.77
CA ALA A 181 -15.12 13.74 -8.40
C ALA A 181 -15.23 13.57 -9.92
N MET A 182 -14.12 13.29 -10.60
CA MET A 182 -14.08 13.11 -12.06
C MET A 182 -14.80 11.83 -12.50
N ILE A 183 -14.74 10.75 -11.71
CA ILE A 183 -15.52 9.53 -11.99
C ILE A 183 -17.02 9.83 -11.93
N ILE A 184 -17.48 10.50 -10.86
CA ILE A 184 -18.90 10.85 -10.70
C ILE A 184 -19.33 11.84 -11.79
N LEU A 185 -18.50 12.83 -12.15
CA LEU A 185 -18.77 13.77 -13.24
C LEU A 185 -18.95 13.05 -14.58
N GLY A 186 -18.04 12.13 -14.92
CA GLY A 186 -18.13 11.36 -16.15
C GLY A 186 -19.37 10.46 -16.19
N GLN A 187 -19.79 9.92 -15.06
CA GLN A 187 -21.04 9.15 -14.95
C GLN A 187 -22.29 10.03 -15.15
N ILE A 188 -22.30 11.26 -14.61
CA ILE A 188 -23.41 12.21 -14.82
C ILE A 188 -23.46 12.67 -16.27
N ALA A 189 -22.31 13.00 -16.86
CA ALA A 189 -22.21 13.47 -18.25
C ALA A 189 -22.35 12.34 -19.29
N GLY A 190 -22.22 11.08 -18.89
CA GLY A 190 -22.24 9.91 -19.77
C GLY A 190 -20.96 9.67 -20.58
N SER A 191 -19.88 10.43 -20.32
CA SER A 191 -18.59 10.34 -21.00
C SER A 191 -17.46 10.90 -20.13
N TYR A 192 -16.24 10.39 -20.29
CA TYR A 192 -15.02 10.95 -19.69
C TYR A 192 -14.30 11.97 -20.59
N ASP A 193 -14.85 12.25 -21.77
CA ASP A 193 -14.37 13.33 -22.63
C ASP A 193 -14.66 14.70 -22.00
N LEU A 194 -13.65 15.56 -21.96
CA LEU A 194 -13.72 16.87 -21.31
C LEU A 194 -14.77 17.77 -21.97
N GLU A 195 -14.91 17.75 -23.30
CA GLU A 195 -15.88 18.62 -23.99
C GLU A 195 -17.31 18.20 -23.68
N ALA A 196 -17.58 16.89 -23.66
CA ALA A 196 -18.87 16.35 -23.24
C ALA A 196 -19.22 16.75 -21.80
N VAL A 197 -18.23 16.70 -20.88
CA VAL A 197 -18.42 17.08 -19.48
C VAL A 197 -18.66 18.58 -19.31
N LEU A 198 -17.92 19.42 -20.04
CA LEU A 198 -18.13 20.88 -20.02
C LEU A 198 -19.50 21.27 -20.59
N ALA A 199 -19.96 20.60 -21.64
CA ALA A 199 -21.29 20.81 -22.22
C ALA A 199 -22.43 20.34 -21.30
N ALA A 200 -22.19 19.36 -20.43
CA ALA A 200 -23.17 18.84 -19.48
C ALA A 200 -23.40 19.71 -18.23
N GLY A 201 -22.84 20.94 -18.16
CA GLY A 201 -22.92 21.82 -16.98
C GLY A 201 -24.33 22.01 -16.38
N PRO A 202 -25.38 22.29 -17.16
CA PRO A 202 -26.75 22.38 -16.64
C PRO A 202 -27.26 21.07 -16.01
N GLN A 203 -26.86 19.92 -16.57
CA GLN A 203 -27.24 18.61 -16.02
C GLN A 203 -26.49 18.33 -14.71
N ILE A 204 -25.20 18.68 -14.66
CA ILE A 204 -24.34 18.51 -13.49
C ILE A 204 -24.83 19.34 -12.31
N THR A 205 -25.11 20.62 -12.52
CA THR A 205 -25.49 21.57 -11.45
C THR A 205 -26.86 21.27 -10.81
N ILE A 206 -27.78 20.67 -11.55
CA ILE A 206 -29.11 20.28 -11.05
C ILE A 206 -29.08 18.88 -10.40
N HIS A 207 -28.06 18.06 -10.69
CA HIS A 207 -27.98 16.69 -10.20
C HIS A 207 -27.85 16.60 -8.67
N ARG A 208 -28.49 15.60 -8.05
CA ARG A 208 -28.48 15.39 -6.58
C ARG A 208 -27.06 15.28 -6.00
N LEU A 209 -26.12 14.72 -6.76
CA LEU A 209 -24.73 14.54 -6.32
C LEU A 209 -23.85 15.78 -6.51
N TYR A 210 -24.36 16.88 -7.07
CA TYR A 210 -23.59 18.10 -7.32
C TYR A 210 -22.82 18.60 -6.08
N PRO A 211 -23.41 18.70 -4.87
CA PRO A 211 -22.66 19.19 -3.71
C PRO A 211 -21.48 18.29 -3.33
N VAL A 212 -21.64 16.96 -3.48
CA VAL A 212 -20.58 15.99 -3.19
C VAL A 212 -19.46 16.11 -4.21
N VAL A 213 -19.82 16.18 -5.49
CA VAL A 213 -18.87 16.40 -6.59
C VAL A 213 -18.10 17.70 -6.40
N LEU A 214 -18.81 18.80 -6.10
CA LEU A 214 -18.19 20.10 -5.90
C LEU A 214 -17.19 20.07 -4.75
N ILE A 215 -17.56 19.52 -3.59
CA ILE A 215 -16.66 19.41 -2.43
C ILE A 215 -15.42 18.58 -2.77
N LEU A 216 -15.59 17.40 -3.36
CA LEU A 216 -14.45 16.54 -3.73
C LEU A 216 -13.54 17.19 -4.78
N PHE A 217 -14.13 17.87 -5.75
CA PHE A 217 -13.42 18.60 -6.81
C PHE A 217 -12.60 19.76 -6.23
N VAL A 218 -13.22 20.62 -5.41
CA VAL A 218 -12.50 21.77 -4.82
C VAL A 218 -11.47 21.33 -3.79
N LEU A 219 -11.67 20.22 -3.06
CA LEU A 219 -10.61 19.64 -2.22
C LEU A 219 -9.37 19.26 -3.04
N GLY A 220 -9.56 18.69 -4.23
CA GLY A 220 -8.49 18.47 -5.19
C GLY A 220 -7.81 19.77 -5.60
N ALA A 221 -8.57 20.74 -6.10
CA ALA A 221 -8.01 22.01 -6.55
C ALA A 221 -7.28 22.79 -5.44
N PHE A 222 -7.86 22.86 -4.24
CA PHE A 222 -7.38 23.63 -3.08
C PHE A 222 -6.12 23.06 -2.46
N THR A 223 -6.01 21.73 -2.38
CA THR A 223 -4.78 21.09 -1.87
C THR A 223 -3.58 21.41 -2.76
N LYS A 224 -3.74 21.35 -4.09
CA LYS A 224 -2.65 21.62 -5.05
C LYS A 224 -2.31 23.10 -5.21
N SER A 225 -3.29 23.98 -5.07
CA SER A 225 -3.10 25.44 -5.11
C SER A 225 -2.86 26.08 -3.73
N ALA A 226 -2.59 25.25 -2.70
CA ALA A 226 -2.25 25.68 -1.34
C ALA A 226 -3.27 26.66 -0.73
N GLN A 227 -4.56 26.41 -0.94
CA GLN A 227 -5.64 27.21 -0.36
C GLN A 227 -5.88 26.83 1.10
N PHE A 228 -6.55 27.70 1.86
CA PHE A 228 -6.97 27.42 3.22
C PHE A 228 -7.92 26.20 3.29
N PRO A 229 -7.72 25.25 4.23
CA PRO A 229 -6.70 25.19 5.28
C PRO A 229 -5.41 24.43 4.89
N PHE A 230 -5.26 24.01 3.63
CA PHE A 230 -4.16 23.19 3.12
C PHE A 230 -2.89 23.97 2.76
N HIS A 231 -2.79 25.26 3.07
CA HIS A 231 -1.68 26.11 2.63
C HIS A 231 -0.31 25.76 3.24
N PHE A 232 -0.27 24.97 4.32
CA PHE A 232 0.93 24.74 5.15
C PHE A 232 2.02 23.88 4.47
N TRP A 233 1.70 23.09 3.45
CA TRP A 233 2.71 22.29 2.76
C TRP A 233 3.65 23.14 1.92
N LEU A 234 3.16 24.24 1.33
CA LEU A 234 3.92 25.07 0.39
C LEU A 234 5.14 25.76 1.06
N PRO A 235 5.02 26.41 2.22
CA PRO A 235 6.18 26.99 2.92
C PRO A 235 7.22 25.93 3.31
N ASN A 236 6.79 24.74 3.69
CA ASN A 236 7.68 23.64 4.05
C ASN A 236 8.34 22.99 2.82
N ALA A 237 7.73 23.09 1.64
CA ALA A 237 8.34 22.69 0.38
C ALA A 237 9.52 23.60 -0.04
N MET A 238 9.74 24.76 0.62
CA MET A 238 10.87 25.66 0.36
C MET A 238 12.24 25.13 0.81
N ALA A 239 12.30 23.91 1.35
CA ALA A 239 13.54 23.15 1.50
C ALA A 239 14.15 22.76 0.14
N ALA A 240 13.35 22.75 -0.93
CA ALA A 240 13.80 22.45 -2.28
C ALA A 240 14.85 23.47 -2.82
N PRO A 241 15.68 23.06 -3.79
CA PRO A 241 16.54 23.98 -4.52
C PRO A 241 15.75 25.13 -5.15
N THR A 242 16.32 26.33 -5.19
CA THR A 242 15.60 27.52 -5.69
C THR A 242 15.08 27.39 -7.13
N PRO A 243 15.80 26.75 -8.09
CA PRO A 243 15.25 26.52 -9.41
C PRO A 243 13.93 25.72 -9.38
N VAL A 244 13.83 24.72 -8.50
CA VAL A 244 12.61 23.94 -8.29
C VAL A 244 11.49 24.84 -7.77
N SER A 245 11.76 25.63 -6.73
CA SER A 245 10.77 26.56 -6.17
C SER A 245 10.29 27.59 -7.20
N SER A 246 11.22 28.13 -7.99
CA SER A 246 10.90 29.07 -9.07
C SER A 246 9.98 28.43 -10.10
N TYR A 247 10.19 27.17 -10.47
CA TYR A 247 9.35 26.51 -11.46
C TYR A 247 7.98 26.12 -10.89
N LEU A 248 7.97 25.30 -9.82
CA LEU A 248 6.77 24.71 -9.23
C LEU A 248 5.81 25.75 -8.67
N HIS A 249 6.34 26.81 -8.04
CA HIS A 249 5.53 27.77 -7.29
C HIS A 249 5.26 29.07 -8.06
N SER A 250 5.85 29.23 -9.24
CA SER A 250 5.57 30.37 -10.11
C SER A 250 4.73 29.98 -11.31
N ALA A 251 5.09 28.95 -12.08
CA ALA A 251 4.50 28.71 -13.40
C ALA A 251 3.62 27.46 -13.48
N THR A 252 3.80 26.47 -12.60
CA THR A 252 3.33 25.11 -12.89
C THR A 252 2.47 24.48 -11.79
N MET A 253 3.07 23.81 -10.80
CA MET A 253 2.37 22.94 -9.85
C MET A 253 1.21 23.64 -9.15
N VAL A 254 1.48 24.80 -8.55
CA VAL A 254 0.47 25.53 -7.79
C VAL A 254 -0.61 26.15 -8.67
N LYS A 255 -0.32 26.30 -9.96
CA LYS A 255 -1.27 26.79 -10.96
C LYS A 255 -2.19 25.68 -11.48
N ALA A 256 -1.84 24.41 -11.32
CA ALA A 256 -2.70 23.30 -11.73
C ALA A 256 -4.08 23.34 -11.05
N GLY A 257 -4.14 23.70 -9.76
CA GLY A 257 -5.40 23.86 -9.03
C GLY A 257 -6.29 24.95 -9.62
N VAL A 258 -5.74 26.15 -9.83
CA VAL A 258 -6.51 27.26 -10.43
C VAL A 258 -6.82 27.05 -11.91
N PHE A 259 -5.97 26.32 -12.63
CA PHE A 259 -6.25 25.88 -14.01
C PHE A 259 -7.52 25.03 -14.04
N VAL A 260 -7.63 24.01 -13.18
CA VAL A 260 -8.81 23.14 -13.10
C VAL A 260 -10.05 23.91 -12.64
N LEU A 261 -9.94 24.85 -11.69
CA LEU A 261 -11.06 25.72 -11.30
C LEU A 261 -11.62 26.53 -12.48
N LEU A 262 -10.74 27.15 -13.27
CA LEU A 262 -11.17 27.93 -14.45
C LEU A 262 -11.66 27.03 -15.58
N ARG A 263 -10.99 25.91 -15.82
CA ARG A 263 -11.30 24.96 -16.91
C ARG A 263 -12.68 24.34 -16.74
N PHE A 264 -13.06 23.97 -15.52
CA PHE A 264 -14.35 23.37 -15.21
C PHE A 264 -15.40 24.38 -14.75
N HIS A 265 -15.10 25.69 -14.78
CA HIS A 265 -16.09 26.73 -14.49
C HIS A 265 -17.37 26.57 -15.32
N PRO A 266 -17.34 26.25 -16.64
CA PRO A 266 -18.56 26.01 -17.41
C PRO A 266 -19.42 24.84 -16.90
N ALA A 267 -18.82 23.82 -16.26
CA ALA A 267 -19.52 22.63 -15.78
C ALA A 267 -20.00 22.75 -14.32
N LEU A 268 -19.22 23.42 -13.47
CA LEU A 268 -19.39 23.43 -12.01
C LEU A 268 -19.68 24.82 -11.43
N GLY A 269 -19.36 25.88 -12.16
CA GLY A 269 -19.47 27.28 -11.73
C GLY A 269 -20.89 27.84 -11.84
N GLY A 270 -21.03 29.14 -11.56
CA GLY A 270 -22.30 29.87 -11.68
C GLY A 270 -23.36 29.55 -10.61
N THR A 271 -23.03 28.75 -9.59
CA THR A 271 -23.94 28.45 -8.47
C THR A 271 -23.56 29.23 -7.20
N ASP A 272 -24.52 29.44 -6.31
CA ASP A 272 -24.26 30.07 -5.00
C ASP A 272 -23.26 29.27 -4.16
N LEU A 273 -23.32 27.94 -4.24
CA LEU A 273 -22.41 27.06 -3.50
C LEU A 273 -20.97 27.18 -4.02
N TRP A 274 -20.79 27.26 -5.34
CA TRP A 274 -19.49 27.55 -5.96
C TRP A 274 -18.95 28.90 -5.48
N PHE A 275 -19.77 29.96 -5.55
CA PHE A 275 -19.37 31.29 -5.11
C PHE A 275 -18.97 31.32 -3.64
N MET A 276 -19.79 30.76 -2.73
CA MET A 276 -19.51 30.76 -1.30
C MET A 276 -18.21 30.03 -0.95
N ILE A 277 -17.98 28.85 -1.55
CA ILE A 277 -16.82 28.02 -1.26
C ILE A 277 -15.57 28.59 -1.93
N VAL A 278 -15.61 28.81 -3.24
CA VAL A 278 -14.43 29.19 -4.04
C VAL A 278 -14.03 30.64 -3.78
N THR A 279 -14.97 31.59 -3.79
CA THR A 279 -14.66 32.99 -3.46
C THR A 279 -14.29 33.14 -1.99
N GLY A 280 -15.04 32.49 -1.09
CA GLY A 280 -14.81 32.59 0.35
C GLY A 280 -13.44 32.06 0.77
N ILE A 281 -13.07 30.86 0.30
CA ILE A 281 -11.76 30.27 0.58
C ILE A 281 -10.65 31.04 -0.15
N GLY A 282 -10.89 31.52 -1.38
CA GLY A 282 -9.93 32.35 -2.10
C GLY A 282 -9.58 33.64 -1.35
N LEU A 283 -10.60 34.38 -0.88
CA LEU A 283 -10.41 35.61 -0.09
C LEU A 283 -9.75 35.35 1.27
N ALA A 284 -10.15 34.27 1.96
CA ALA A 284 -9.50 33.88 3.22
C ALA A 284 -8.02 33.54 3.00
N THR A 285 -7.70 32.79 1.94
CA THR A 285 -6.33 32.43 1.57
C THR A 285 -5.51 33.67 1.18
N LEU A 286 -6.10 34.57 0.39
CA LEU A 286 -5.50 35.85 -0.02
C LEU A 286 -5.07 36.67 1.20
N LEU A 287 -5.97 36.86 2.16
CA LEU A 287 -5.72 37.64 3.37
C LEU A 287 -4.73 36.94 4.31
N LEU A 288 -4.96 35.67 4.65
CA LEU A 288 -4.09 34.92 5.55
C LEU A 288 -2.67 34.81 4.99
N GLY A 289 -2.53 34.51 3.69
CA GLY A 289 -1.24 34.46 3.02
C GLY A 289 -0.50 35.80 3.09
N ALA A 290 -1.19 36.92 2.83
CA ALA A 290 -0.57 38.24 2.86
C ALA A 290 -0.13 38.66 4.28
N VAL A 291 -0.98 38.41 5.28
CA VAL A 291 -0.65 38.68 6.69
C VAL A 291 0.54 37.82 7.12
N ILE A 292 0.55 36.52 6.79
CA ILE A 292 1.65 35.63 7.20
C ILE A 292 2.96 36.00 6.52
N ALA A 293 2.95 36.34 5.23
CA ALA A 293 4.13 36.76 4.49
C ALA A 293 4.86 37.95 5.16
N LEU A 294 4.10 38.92 5.71
CA LEU A 294 4.68 40.10 6.36
C LEU A 294 5.58 39.76 7.55
N PHE A 295 5.30 38.67 8.27
CA PHE A 295 6.03 38.27 9.48
C PHE A 295 7.01 37.11 9.28
N ARG A 296 7.31 36.71 8.02
CA ARG A 296 8.32 35.68 7.73
C ARG A 296 9.69 36.30 7.51
N HIS A 297 10.71 35.81 8.22
CA HIS A 297 12.09 36.30 8.09
C HIS A 297 12.91 35.59 7.01
N ASP A 298 12.45 34.42 6.56
CA ASP A 298 13.05 33.69 5.46
C ASP A 298 12.57 34.23 4.10
N LEU A 299 13.49 34.58 3.19
CA LEU A 299 13.12 35.09 1.86
C LEU A 299 12.22 34.14 1.08
N LYS A 300 12.56 32.84 1.03
CA LYS A 300 11.72 31.84 0.31
C LYS A 300 10.41 31.63 1.04
N GLY A 301 10.42 31.64 2.38
CA GLY A 301 9.22 31.57 3.21
C GLY A 301 8.25 32.71 2.94
N LEU A 302 8.73 33.96 2.88
CA LEU A 302 7.94 35.14 2.50
C LEU A 302 7.38 34.96 1.09
N LEU A 303 8.21 34.56 0.13
CA LEU A 303 7.77 34.33 -1.25
C LEU A 303 6.73 33.22 -1.36
N ALA A 304 6.83 32.14 -0.59
CA ALA A 304 5.83 31.07 -0.53
C ALA A 304 4.46 31.58 -0.08
N TYR A 305 4.39 32.35 1.01
CA TYR A 305 3.14 32.92 1.49
C TYR A 305 2.59 34.01 0.56
N SER A 306 3.47 34.76 -0.11
CA SER A 306 3.05 35.68 -1.17
C SER A 306 2.46 34.93 -2.39
N THR A 307 2.95 33.73 -2.71
CA THR A 307 2.36 32.85 -3.73
C THR A 307 0.99 32.36 -3.30
N ILE A 308 0.84 31.89 -2.05
CA ILE A 308 -0.46 31.50 -1.46
C ILE A 308 -1.47 32.65 -1.60
N SER A 309 -1.05 33.86 -1.26
CA SER A 309 -1.90 35.06 -1.34
C SER A 309 -2.39 35.35 -2.76
N HIS A 310 -1.51 35.35 -3.78
CA HIS A 310 -1.91 35.57 -5.16
C HIS A 310 -2.72 34.42 -5.77
N LEU A 311 -2.48 33.17 -5.35
CA LEU A 311 -3.35 32.07 -5.75
C LEU A 311 -4.73 32.22 -5.13
N GLY A 312 -4.83 32.68 -3.88
CA GLY A 312 -6.10 33.06 -3.25
C GLY A 312 -6.86 34.13 -4.04
N LEU A 313 -6.15 35.13 -4.58
CA LEU A 313 -6.71 36.14 -5.48
C LEU A 313 -7.28 35.49 -6.76
N ILE A 314 -6.52 34.62 -7.43
CA ILE A 314 -6.96 33.93 -8.65
C ILE A 314 -8.18 33.03 -8.34
N THR A 315 -8.14 32.30 -7.23
CA THR A 315 -9.25 31.47 -6.77
C THR A 315 -10.49 32.31 -6.47
N ALA A 316 -10.34 33.48 -5.84
CA ALA A 316 -11.46 34.37 -5.59
C ALA A 316 -12.11 34.87 -6.90
N LEU A 317 -11.30 35.22 -7.90
CA LEU A 317 -11.80 35.59 -9.23
C LEU A 317 -12.51 34.43 -9.95
N ALA A 318 -11.97 33.22 -9.86
CA ALA A 318 -12.62 32.02 -10.40
C ALA A 318 -13.95 31.70 -9.69
N GLY A 319 -14.07 32.06 -8.41
CA GLY A 319 -15.30 31.94 -7.62
C GLY A 319 -16.37 32.96 -7.99
N ILE A 320 -15.98 34.22 -8.24
CA ILE A 320 -16.89 35.28 -8.72
C ILE A 320 -17.48 34.89 -10.08
N GLY A 321 -16.67 34.28 -10.95
CA GLY A 321 -17.17 33.57 -12.14
C GLY A 321 -17.76 34.43 -13.26
N THR A 322 -17.78 35.76 -13.11
CA THR A 322 -18.19 36.65 -14.21
C THR A 322 -17.18 36.65 -15.35
N PRO A 323 -17.60 36.91 -16.60
CA PRO A 323 -16.67 37.00 -17.74
C PRO A 323 -15.46 37.89 -17.46
N PHE A 324 -15.68 39.06 -16.85
CA PHE A 324 -14.61 39.98 -16.46
C PHE A 324 -13.68 39.41 -15.38
N ALA A 325 -14.24 38.75 -14.35
CA ALA A 325 -13.44 38.13 -13.30
C ALA A 325 -12.58 36.98 -13.84
N LEU A 326 -13.10 36.18 -14.77
CA LEU A 326 -12.35 35.11 -15.44
C LEU A 326 -11.21 35.67 -16.29
N ILE A 327 -11.43 36.73 -17.08
CA ILE A 327 -10.37 37.43 -17.81
C ILE A 327 -9.29 37.95 -16.84
N ALA A 328 -9.71 38.58 -15.74
CA ALA A 328 -8.79 39.08 -14.70
C ALA A 328 -7.97 37.94 -14.07
N ALA A 329 -8.58 36.76 -13.86
CA ALA A 329 -7.91 35.58 -13.32
C ALA A 329 -6.81 35.08 -14.27
N VAL A 330 -7.13 34.92 -15.57
CA VAL A 330 -6.17 34.50 -16.60
C VAL A 330 -5.02 35.51 -16.71
N PHE A 331 -5.34 36.80 -16.69
CA PHE A 331 -4.33 37.85 -16.75
C PHE A 331 -3.42 37.83 -15.51
N HIS A 332 -3.98 37.68 -14.31
CA HIS A 332 -3.19 37.59 -13.09
C HIS A 332 -2.35 36.32 -13.01
N ILE A 333 -2.81 35.18 -13.57
CA ILE A 333 -2.01 33.94 -13.69
C ILE A 333 -0.70 34.21 -14.43
N VAL A 334 -0.77 34.88 -15.59
CA VAL A 334 0.41 35.25 -16.41
C VAL A 334 1.31 36.19 -15.63
N ASN A 335 0.77 37.30 -15.12
CA ASN A 335 1.55 38.29 -14.39
C ASN A 335 2.26 37.66 -13.18
N HIS A 336 1.52 36.90 -12.38
CA HIS A 336 2.06 36.18 -11.23
C HIS A 336 3.17 35.21 -11.63
N ALA A 337 3.03 34.48 -12.75
CA ALA A 337 4.10 33.59 -13.20
C ALA A 337 5.41 34.35 -13.45
N VAL A 338 5.34 35.50 -14.12
CA VAL A 338 6.51 36.28 -14.53
C VAL A 338 7.20 36.96 -13.34
N PHE A 339 6.47 37.73 -12.52
CA PHE A 339 7.10 38.42 -11.39
C PHE A 339 7.50 37.47 -10.26
N LYS A 340 6.83 36.32 -10.10
CA LYS A 340 7.18 35.37 -9.04
C LYS A 340 8.42 34.54 -9.41
N ALA A 341 8.53 34.11 -10.67
CA ALA A 341 9.71 33.38 -11.12
C ALA A 341 10.97 34.26 -11.02
N SER A 342 10.88 35.54 -11.39
CA SER A 342 11.99 36.49 -11.22
C SER A 342 12.35 36.70 -9.74
N LEU A 343 11.37 36.82 -8.84
CA LEU A 343 11.62 36.97 -7.40
C LEU A 343 12.25 35.73 -6.76
N PHE A 344 11.81 34.51 -7.10
CA PHE A 344 12.45 33.29 -6.59
C PHE A 344 13.89 33.16 -7.07
N MET A 345 14.15 33.40 -8.36
CA MET A 345 15.51 33.40 -8.89
C MET A 345 16.38 34.50 -8.25
N ALA A 346 15.85 35.71 -8.05
CA ALA A 346 16.57 36.78 -7.36
C ALA A 346 16.87 36.43 -5.89
N ALA A 347 15.92 35.84 -5.17
CA ALA A 347 16.16 35.34 -3.81
C ALA A 347 17.22 34.22 -3.80
N GLY A 348 17.26 33.37 -4.82
CA GLY A 348 18.29 32.35 -4.97
C GLY A 348 19.68 32.91 -5.30
N ILE A 349 19.75 33.99 -6.08
CA ILE A 349 21.00 34.75 -6.29
C ILE A 349 21.48 35.30 -4.96
N ILE A 350 20.61 35.96 -4.18
CA ILE A 350 20.97 36.49 -2.87
C ILE A 350 21.48 35.39 -1.94
N ASP A 351 20.78 34.25 -1.86
CA ASP A 351 21.17 33.10 -1.04
C ASP A 351 22.54 32.54 -1.47
N HIS A 352 22.80 32.43 -2.77
CA HIS A 352 24.05 31.94 -3.32
C HIS A 352 25.24 32.88 -3.02
N GLU A 353 25.08 34.18 -3.26
CA GLU A 353 26.15 35.17 -3.14
C GLU A 353 26.41 35.62 -1.70
N THR A 354 25.43 35.49 -0.79
CA THR A 354 25.59 35.87 0.62
C THR A 354 25.75 34.67 1.55
N GLY A 355 25.31 33.47 1.14
CA GLY A 355 25.27 32.27 1.97
C GLY A 355 24.13 32.24 3.00
N THR A 356 23.20 33.20 2.97
CA THR A 356 22.03 33.20 3.84
C THR A 356 20.80 33.81 3.17
N ARG A 357 19.63 33.36 3.62
CA ARG A 357 18.31 33.85 3.18
C ARG A 357 17.51 34.51 4.29
N ASP A 358 18.14 34.74 5.46
CA ASP A 358 17.53 35.36 6.62
C ASP A 358 17.54 36.89 6.49
N MET A 359 16.37 37.49 6.33
CA MET A 359 16.18 38.93 6.19
C MET A 359 16.68 39.75 7.38
N ARG A 360 16.90 39.12 8.54
CA ARG A 360 17.47 39.81 9.72
C ARG A 360 18.97 40.06 9.59
N ARG A 361 19.66 39.27 8.73
CA ARG A 361 21.10 39.39 8.45
C ARG A 361 21.39 40.14 7.16
N LEU A 362 20.46 40.10 6.21
CA LEU A 362 20.59 40.76 4.92
C LEU A 362 20.28 42.25 5.04
N SER A 363 21.23 43.12 4.66
CA SER A 363 21.02 44.58 4.57
C SER A 363 22.01 45.24 3.62
N GLY A 364 21.63 46.38 3.04
CA GLY A 364 22.52 47.22 2.23
C GLY A 364 23.03 46.60 0.93
N LEU A 365 22.44 45.50 0.44
CA LEU A 365 22.93 44.75 -0.72
C LEU A 365 22.92 45.54 -2.04
N ALA A 366 22.17 46.63 -2.15
CA ALA A 366 22.18 47.48 -3.35
C ALA A 366 23.57 48.06 -3.70
N ARG A 367 24.47 48.15 -2.73
CA ARG A 367 25.86 48.63 -2.96
C ARG A 367 26.74 47.55 -3.57
N ALA A 368 26.56 46.30 -3.15
CA ALA A 368 27.36 45.17 -3.60
C ALA A 368 26.83 44.54 -4.90
N MET A 369 25.50 44.53 -5.06
CA MET A 369 24.80 43.89 -6.19
C MET A 369 23.73 44.82 -6.79
N PRO A 370 24.12 45.95 -7.40
CA PRO A 370 23.20 47.00 -7.84
C PRO A 370 22.23 46.55 -8.95
N VAL A 371 22.65 45.67 -9.85
CA VAL A 371 21.79 45.17 -10.94
C VAL A 371 20.81 44.15 -10.41
N THR A 372 21.26 43.21 -9.58
CA THR A 372 20.36 42.24 -8.93
C THR A 372 19.34 42.96 -8.06
N ALA A 373 19.75 44.01 -7.33
CA ALA A 373 18.84 44.86 -6.57
C ALA A 373 17.80 45.56 -7.45
N ALA A 374 18.20 46.18 -8.56
CA ALA A 374 17.26 46.83 -9.47
C ALA A 374 16.21 45.84 -10.02
N LEU A 375 16.64 44.66 -10.46
CA LEU A 375 15.74 43.62 -10.98
C LEU A 375 14.75 43.15 -9.90
N ALA A 376 15.23 42.88 -8.68
CA ALA A 376 14.39 42.44 -7.57
C ALA A 376 13.42 43.53 -7.10
N ILE A 377 13.82 44.80 -7.10
CA ILE A 377 12.97 45.94 -6.76
C ILE A 377 11.83 46.08 -7.77
N ILE A 378 12.12 46.00 -9.07
CA ILE A 378 11.09 46.10 -10.10
C ILE A 378 10.12 44.91 -10.02
N ALA A 379 10.63 43.68 -9.86
CA ALA A 379 9.78 42.50 -9.69
C ALA A 379 8.93 42.56 -8.41
N SER A 380 9.47 43.06 -7.31
CA SER A 380 8.72 43.25 -6.06
C SER A 380 7.72 44.41 -6.16
N GLY A 381 8.03 45.46 -6.92
CA GLY A 381 7.09 46.54 -7.25
C GLY A 381 5.91 46.02 -8.07
N ALA A 382 6.17 45.13 -9.03
CA ALA A 382 5.11 44.46 -9.79
C ALA A 382 4.21 43.63 -8.86
N MET A 383 4.82 42.86 -7.96
CA MET A 383 4.09 42.12 -6.92
C MET A 383 3.27 43.04 -5.99
N ALA A 384 3.79 44.21 -5.60
CA ALA A 384 3.07 45.18 -4.77
C ALA A 384 1.87 45.79 -5.51
N GLY A 385 1.96 45.92 -6.84
CA GLY A 385 0.98 46.59 -7.67
C GLY A 385 1.31 48.07 -7.89
N VAL A 386 2.59 48.42 -8.05
CA VAL A 386 3.01 49.80 -8.36
C VAL A 386 2.56 50.18 -9.79
N PRO A 387 2.02 51.40 -10.02
CA PRO A 387 1.63 51.87 -11.34
C PRO A 387 2.74 51.69 -12.40
N LEU A 388 2.33 51.48 -13.66
CA LEU A 388 3.20 51.16 -14.81
C LEU A 388 3.86 49.77 -14.79
N LEU A 389 3.61 48.95 -13.78
CA LEU A 389 4.03 47.54 -13.74
C LEU A 389 2.82 46.62 -13.98
N ASN A 390 3.07 45.45 -14.55
CA ASN A 390 2.01 44.50 -14.91
C ASN A 390 1.07 44.11 -13.74
N GLY A 391 1.61 43.99 -12.53
CA GLY A 391 0.82 43.59 -11.36
C GLY A 391 -0.23 44.63 -10.94
N PHE A 392 0.00 45.93 -11.20
CA PHE A 392 -0.98 46.98 -10.94
C PHE A 392 -2.27 46.75 -11.72
N LEU A 393 -2.14 46.51 -13.03
CA LEU A 393 -3.28 46.27 -13.93
C LEU A 393 -4.12 45.08 -13.45
N SER A 394 -3.46 43.97 -13.11
CA SER A 394 -4.20 42.77 -12.66
C SER A 394 -4.87 42.94 -11.29
N LYS A 395 -4.30 43.75 -10.39
CA LYS A 395 -4.92 44.05 -9.08
C LYS A 395 -6.07 45.05 -9.21
N GLU A 396 -5.95 46.03 -10.11
CA GLU A 396 -7.06 46.94 -10.42
C GLU A 396 -8.26 46.17 -10.99
N MET A 397 -8.03 45.24 -11.92
CA MET A 397 -9.08 44.34 -12.42
C MET A 397 -9.68 43.48 -11.31
N PHE A 398 -8.88 43.01 -10.36
CA PHE A 398 -9.38 42.29 -9.19
C PHE A 398 -10.29 43.15 -8.31
N PHE A 399 -9.87 44.38 -7.97
CA PHE A 399 -10.70 45.32 -7.21
C PHE A 399 -12.00 45.62 -7.93
N GLN A 400 -11.96 45.84 -9.24
CA GLN A 400 -13.14 46.05 -10.07
C GLN A 400 -14.07 44.84 -10.04
N ALA A 401 -13.54 43.62 -10.19
CA ALA A 401 -14.34 42.39 -10.17
C ALA A 401 -15.06 42.22 -8.83
N THR A 402 -14.40 42.53 -7.71
CA THR A 402 -15.03 42.48 -6.38
C THR A 402 -16.04 43.60 -6.13
N TYR A 403 -15.83 44.79 -6.72
CA TYR A 403 -16.67 45.96 -6.50
C TYR A 403 -17.97 45.95 -7.33
N VAL A 404 -17.89 45.45 -8.57
CA VAL A 404 -19.02 45.44 -9.52
C VAL A 404 -19.96 44.27 -9.27
N TRP A 405 -19.44 43.14 -8.77
CA TRP A 405 -20.27 42.01 -8.42
C TRP A 405 -21.22 42.40 -7.28
N ASN A 406 -22.50 42.08 -7.44
CA ASN A 406 -23.52 42.35 -6.44
C ASN A 406 -24.60 41.26 -6.49
N ASN A 407 -24.48 40.25 -5.63
CA ASN A 407 -25.49 39.21 -5.42
C ASN A 407 -26.26 39.35 -4.10
N GLY A 408 -25.97 40.41 -3.33
CA GLY A 408 -26.63 40.71 -2.05
C GLY A 408 -26.23 39.79 -0.88
N SER A 409 -25.30 38.85 -1.09
CA SER A 409 -24.81 37.97 -0.01
C SER A 409 -23.89 38.72 0.96
N PHE A 410 -23.74 38.20 2.19
CA PHE A 410 -22.78 38.75 3.14
C PHE A 410 -21.35 38.74 2.60
N LEU A 411 -20.93 37.63 1.98
CA LEU A 411 -19.56 37.48 1.45
C LEU A 411 -19.24 38.54 0.39
N ASP A 412 -20.20 38.80 -0.48
CA ASP A 412 -20.10 39.79 -1.56
C ASP A 412 -19.93 41.22 -1.02
N ASN A 413 -20.78 41.63 -0.07
CA ASN A 413 -20.68 42.95 0.57
C ASN A 413 -19.32 43.20 1.24
N PHE A 414 -18.67 42.14 1.76
CA PHE A 414 -17.35 42.25 2.39
C PHE A 414 -16.16 42.06 1.43
N ALA A 415 -16.36 41.48 0.25
CA ALA A 415 -15.29 41.12 -0.67
C ALA A 415 -14.39 42.30 -1.09
N PRO A 416 -14.92 43.49 -1.46
CA PRO A 416 -14.08 44.65 -1.79
C PRO A 416 -13.19 45.10 -0.63
N TYR A 417 -13.71 45.07 0.60
CA TYR A 417 -12.97 45.49 1.79
C TYR A 417 -11.85 44.50 2.11
N VAL A 418 -12.14 43.20 2.05
CA VAL A 418 -11.14 42.14 2.23
C VAL A 418 -10.06 42.24 1.15
N ALA A 419 -10.45 42.52 -0.10
CA ALA A 419 -9.52 42.74 -1.20
C ALA A 419 -8.56 43.90 -0.92
N VAL A 420 -9.07 45.07 -0.47
CA VAL A 420 -8.23 46.24 -0.13
C VAL A 420 -7.29 45.93 1.03
N VAL A 421 -7.78 45.32 2.11
CA VAL A 421 -6.96 44.97 3.27
C VAL A 421 -5.87 43.97 2.88
N ALA A 422 -6.20 42.91 2.14
CA ALA A 422 -5.20 41.95 1.68
C ALA A 422 -4.21 42.58 0.67
N GLY A 423 -4.69 43.47 -0.20
CA GLY A 423 -3.86 44.28 -1.08
C GLY A 423 -2.87 45.17 -0.30
N ALA A 424 -3.30 45.74 0.83
CA ALA A 424 -2.44 46.53 1.69
C ALA A 424 -1.34 45.70 2.36
N PHE A 425 -1.68 44.51 2.90
CA PHE A 425 -0.66 43.57 3.38
C PHE A 425 0.27 43.11 2.27
N SER A 426 -0.24 42.96 1.04
CA SER A 426 0.55 42.62 -0.14
C SER A 426 1.58 43.68 -0.48
N ALA A 427 1.19 44.95 -0.47
CA ALA A 427 2.12 46.07 -0.60
C ALA A 427 3.11 46.14 0.57
N ALA A 428 2.66 45.89 1.80
CA ALA A 428 3.50 45.92 3.00
C ALA A 428 4.64 44.90 2.97
N TYR A 429 4.36 43.61 2.70
CA TYR A 429 5.43 42.60 2.65
C TYR A 429 6.35 42.80 1.44
N SER A 430 5.84 43.34 0.32
CA SER A 430 6.64 43.63 -0.88
C SER A 430 7.63 44.77 -0.61
N LEU A 431 7.15 45.82 0.08
CA LEU A 431 7.98 46.93 0.55
C LEU A 431 9.01 46.46 1.59
N ARG A 432 8.61 45.56 2.50
CA ARG A 432 9.53 44.95 3.47
C ARG A 432 10.67 44.19 2.80
N PHE A 433 10.36 43.35 1.81
CA PHE A 433 11.37 42.65 1.01
C PHE A 433 12.39 43.64 0.41
N ILE A 434 11.91 44.74 -0.18
CA ILE A 434 12.78 45.76 -0.79
C ILE A 434 13.67 46.45 0.26
N VAL A 435 13.02 47.01 1.28
CA VAL A 435 13.66 47.93 2.23
C VAL A 435 14.61 47.21 3.17
N THR A 436 14.30 45.97 3.56
CA THR A 436 15.14 45.21 4.51
C THR A 436 16.39 44.67 3.82
N VAL A 437 16.23 44.09 2.63
CA VAL A 437 17.31 43.37 1.93
C VAL A 437 18.29 44.33 1.25
N PHE A 438 17.80 45.35 0.56
CA PHE A 438 18.63 46.18 -0.33
C PHE A 438 19.09 47.49 0.28
N PHE A 439 18.31 48.06 1.21
CA PHE A 439 18.57 49.36 1.82
C PHE A 439 18.97 49.21 3.29
N GLY A 440 19.76 50.16 3.81
CA GLY A 440 20.27 50.12 5.18
C GLY A 440 21.81 50.15 5.24
N PRO A 441 22.39 49.92 6.43
CA PRO A 441 23.84 49.78 6.59
C PRO A 441 24.34 48.50 5.89
N PRO A 442 25.62 48.44 5.47
CA PRO A 442 26.21 47.21 4.94
C PRO A 442 26.10 46.06 5.95
N ALA A 443 25.74 44.87 5.48
CA ALA A 443 25.74 43.66 6.30
C ALA A 443 27.18 43.31 6.75
N THR A 444 27.33 42.98 8.03
CA THR A 444 28.64 42.71 8.66
C THR A 444 28.86 41.24 9.01
N ASP A 445 27.80 40.43 9.04
CA ASP A 445 27.81 39.01 9.41
C ASP A 445 27.17 38.16 8.29
N LEU A 446 27.83 38.12 7.13
CA LEU A 446 27.44 37.25 6.01
C LEU A 446 28.48 36.14 5.83
N PRO A 447 28.05 34.88 5.58
CA PRO A 447 28.96 33.77 5.29
C PRO A 447 29.86 33.99 4.06
N HIS A 448 29.36 34.67 3.03
CA HIS A 448 30.09 35.00 1.81
C HIS A 448 30.11 36.52 1.58
N GLU A 449 31.16 36.99 0.91
CA GLU A 449 31.23 38.38 0.46
C GLU A 449 30.35 38.58 -0.78
N PRO A 450 29.30 39.41 -0.70
CA PRO A 450 28.34 39.54 -1.80
C PRO A 450 28.95 40.21 -3.03
N HIS A 451 28.76 39.62 -4.20
CA HIS A 451 29.10 40.21 -5.49
C HIS A 451 28.03 39.89 -6.55
N GLU A 452 28.03 40.60 -7.68
CA GLU A 452 27.12 40.28 -8.78
C GLU A 452 27.43 38.88 -9.34
N PRO A 453 26.40 38.04 -9.61
CA PRO A 453 26.62 36.73 -10.18
C PRO A 453 26.96 36.83 -11.67
N PRO A 454 27.44 35.73 -12.29
CA PRO A 454 27.66 35.65 -13.73
C PRO A 454 26.42 36.08 -14.54
N LEU A 455 26.64 36.70 -15.71
CA LEU A 455 25.58 37.23 -16.55
C LEU A 455 24.46 36.21 -16.83
N LEU A 456 24.83 34.97 -17.14
CA LEU A 456 23.88 33.91 -17.50
C LEU A 456 23.03 33.40 -16.32
N MET A 457 23.43 33.69 -15.07
CA MET A 457 22.60 33.44 -13.89
C MET A 457 21.53 34.52 -13.70
N ARG A 458 21.86 35.80 -13.97
CA ARG A 458 20.92 36.93 -13.83
C ARG A 458 20.09 37.24 -15.08
N LEU A 459 20.52 36.77 -16.25
CA LEU A 459 19.82 36.97 -17.53
C LEU A 459 18.36 36.47 -17.50
N PRO A 460 18.04 35.27 -16.98
CA PRO A 460 16.65 34.83 -16.80
C PRO A 460 15.77 35.82 -16.02
N VAL A 461 16.32 36.39 -14.94
CA VAL A 461 15.63 37.39 -14.11
C VAL A 461 15.40 38.68 -14.91
N ALA A 462 16.42 39.14 -15.64
CA ALA A 462 16.34 40.35 -16.46
C ALA A 462 15.26 40.23 -17.56
N ILE A 463 15.16 39.08 -18.23
CA ILE A 463 14.14 38.82 -19.26
C ILE A 463 12.73 38.90 -18.65
N LEU A 464 12.51 38.25 -17.50
CA LEU A 464 11.20 38.27 -16.82
C LEU A 464 10.82 39.67 -16.32
N VAL A 465 11.77 40.44 -15.80
CA VAL A 465 11.56 41.82 -15.37
C VAL A 465 11.25 42.73 -16.57
N ALA A 466 11.95 42.54 -17.69
CA ALA A 466 11.65 43.26 -18.93
C ALA A 466 10.23 42.97 -19.42
N ILE A 467 9.75 41.72 -19.31
CA ILE A 467 8.36 41.37 -19.61
C ILE A 467 7.38 42.07 -18.64
N CYS A 468 7.71 42.17 -17.34
CA CYS A 468 6.87 42.89 -16.37
C CYS A 468 6.70 44.36 -16.72
N LEU A 469 7.78 45.02 -17.18
CA LEU A 469 7.76 46.41 -17.66
C LEU A 469 7.00 46.54 -18.99
N ALA A 470 7.29 45.67 -19.95
CA ALA A 470 6.64 45.68 -21.27
C ALA A 470 5.12 45.51 -21.15
N VAL A 471 4.66 44.58 -20.31
CA VAL A 471 3.23 44.38 -20.04
C VAL A 471 2.64 45.55 -19.24
N GLY A 472 3.39 46.14 -18.30
CA GLY A 472 2.90 47.27 -17.52
C GLY A 472 2.75 48.57 -18.33
N ILE A 473 3.63 48.79 -19.32
CA ILE A 473 3.66 50.00 -20.16
C ILE A 473 2.86 49.81 -21.45
N PHE A 474 2.84 48.61 -22.03
CA PHE A 474 2.16 48.31 -23.31
C PHE A 474 1.29 47.04 -23.21
N PRO A 475 0.30 47.00 -22.30
CA PRO A 475 -0.42 45.76 -21.98
C PRO A 475 -1.20 45.20 -23.18
N GLN A 476 -1.86 46.05 -23.96
CA GLN A 476 -2.66 45.63 -25.12
C GLN A 476 -1.78 45.03 -26.23
N GLN A 477 -0.62 45.64 -26.50
CA GLN A 477 0.28 45.22 -27.58
C GLN A 477 1.02 43.94 -27.23
N VAL A 478 1.36 43.73 -25.95
CA VAL A 478 2.17 42.59 -25.52
C VAL A 478 1.31 41.37 -25.21
N LEU A 479 0.19 41.54 -24.48
CA LEU A 479 -0.64 40.42 -24.02
C LEU A 479 -2.08 40.45 -24.53
N GLY A 480 -2.55 41.52 -25.18
CA GLY A 480 -3.97 41.66 -25.55
C GLY A 480 -4.49 40.48 -26.36
N THR A 481 -3.82 40.12 -27.45
CA THR A 481 -4.23 39.00 -28.31
C THR A 481 -4.16 37.66 -27.57
N TRP A 482 -3.06 37.38 -26.86
CA TRP A 482 -2.90 36.11 -26.13
C TRP A 482 -3.93 35.95 -25.02
N LEU A 483 -4.24 37.04 -24.31
CA LEU A 483 -5.26 37.07 -23.27
C LEU A 483 -6.66 36.88 -23.87
N GLN A 484 -6.96 37.51 -25.01
CA GLN A 484 -8.24 37.34 -25.70
C GLN A 484 -8.44 35.89 -26.13
N THR A 485 -7.44 35.29 -26.78
CA THR A 485 -7.48 33.89 -27.22
C THR A 485 -7.65 32.93 -26.04
N ALA A 486 -6.93 33.16 -24.93
CA ALA A 486 -7.08 32.34 -23.73
C ALA A 486 -8.42 32.53 -23.03
N SER A 487 -8.91 33.77 -22.94
CA SER A 487 -10.18 34.08 -22.27
C SER A 487 -11.37 33.57 -23.06
N LEU A 488 -11.31 33.57 -24.40
CA LEU A 488 -12.33 32.99 -25.27
C LEU A 488 -12.53 31.49 -24.98
N ALA A 489 -11.44 30.75 -24.75
CA ALA A 489 -11.50 29.33 -24.42
C ALA A 489 -12.08 29.02 -23.03
N VAL A 490 -12.10 30.00 -22.11
CA VAL A 490 -12.64 29.83 -20.74
C VAL A 490 -14.07 30.37 -20.64
N VAL A 491 -14.34 31.55 -21.19
CA VAL A 491 -15.63 32.25 -21.12
C VAL A 491 -16.60 31.76 -22.19
N GLY A 492 -16.08 31.30 -23.35
CA GLY A 492 -16.89 30.92 -24.49
C GLY A 492 -17.31 32.12 -25.35
N PRO A 493 -18.32 31.95 -26.22
CA PRO A 493 -18.70 32.94 -27.25
C PRO A 493 -19.21 34.28 -26.67
N ASP A 494 -19.64 34.30 -25.42
CA ASP A 494 -20.13 35.50 -24.72
C ASP A 494 -19.00 36.40 -24.18
N LEU A 495 -17.76 36.23 -24.65
CA LEU A 495 -16.61 37.02 -24.22
C LEU A 495 -16.84 38.51 -24.55
N PRO A 496 -16.93 39.41 -23.55
CA PRO A 496 -17.14 40.82 -23.80
C PRO A 496 -15.90 41.45 -24.45
N HIS A 497 -16.10 42.46 -25.28
CA HIS A 497 -14.99 43.30 -25.73
C HIS A 497 -14.35 44.00 -24.52
N PHE A 498 -13.07 43.73 -24.29
CA PHE A 498 -12.27 44.38 -23.25
C PHE A 498 -11.02 45.01 -23.87
N SER A 499 -10.56 46.12 -23.28
CA SER A 499 -9.31 46.78 -23.66
C SER A 499 -8.40 46.91 -22.45
N LEU A 500 -7.15 46.47 -22.55
CA LEU A 500 -6.18 46.69 -21.51
C LEU A 500 -5.61 48.11 -21.63
N LYS A 501 -6.16 49.07 -20.89
CA LYS A 501 -5.59 50.41 -20.78
C LYS A 501 -4.81 50.55 -19.47
N ILE A 502 -3.74 51.33 -19.49
CA ILE A 502 -2.95 51.65 -18.29
C ILE A 502 -3.74 52.54 -17.34
N TRP A 503 -4.57 53.41 -17.91
CA TRP A 503 -5.32 54.42 -17.18
C TRP A 503 -6.76 54.47 -17.69
N HIS A 504 -7.70 54.23 -16.78
CA HIS A 504 -9.14 54.26 -17.04
C HIS A 504 -9.83 55.52 -16.45
N GLY A 505 -9.05 56.48 -15.95
CA GLY A 505 -9.55 57.63 -15.19
C GLY A 505 -9.56 57.39 -13.68
N VAL A 506 -10.02 58.37 -12.90
CA VAL A 506 -10.22 58.21 -11.45
C VAL A 506 -11.50 57.41 -11.22
N ASN A 507 -11.36 56.10 -11.03
CA ASN A 507 -12.44 55.14 -10.80
C ASN A 507 -12.35 54.53 -9.38
N PRO A 508 -13.40 53.85 -8.87
CA PRO A 508 -13.33 53.18 -7.56
C PRO A 508 -12.18 52.16 -7.44
N PRO A 509 -11.87 51.32 -8.43
CA PRO A 509 -10.71 50.40 -8.38
C PRO A 509 -9.35 51.09 -8.19
N LEU A 510 -9.12 52.23 -8.83
CA LEU A 510 -7.90 53.03 -8.67
C LEU A 510 -7.81 53.60 -7.25
N ILE A 511 -8.92 54.13 -6.71
CA ILE A 511 -8.98 54.62 -5.33
C ILE A 511 -8.67 53.49 -4.35
N MET A 512 -9.27 52.31 -4.53
CA MET A 512 -8.98 51.11 -3.74
C MET A 512 -7.50 50.72 -3.82
N SER A 513 -6.90 50.76 -5.01
CA SER A 513 -5.47 50.47 -5.21
C SER A 513 -4.56 51.47 -4.49
N MET A 514 -4.85 52.77 -4.60
CA MET A 514 -4.10 53.83 -3.91
C MET A 514 -4.25 53.72 -2.39
N ILE A 515 -5.45 53.42 -1.88
CA ILE A 515 -5.69 53.15 -0.46
C ILE A 515 -4.89 51.91 -0.02
N ALA A 516 -4.92 50.83 -0.78
CA ALA A 516 -4.16 49.62 -0.45
C ALA A 516 -2.65 49.90 -0.40
N MET A 517 -2.09 50.61 -1.38
CA MET A 517 -0.66 50.95 -1.41
C MET A 517 -0.25 51.86 -0.25
N THR A 518 -1.02 52.92 0.01
CA THR A 518 -0.74 53.87 1.11
C THR A 518 -0.87 53.19 2.47
N LEU A 519 -1.94 52.42 2.70
CA LEU A 519 -2.14 51.65 3.90
C LEU A 519 -1.05 50.59 4.07
N GLY A 520 -0.62 49.92 3.00
CA GLY A 520 0.48 48.95 3.04
C GLY A 520 1.83 49.57 3.44
N ALA A 521 2.13 50.76 2.92
CA ALA A 521 3.31 51.52 3.35
C ALA A 521 3.23 51.88 4.84
N VAL A 522 2.07 52.33 5.32
CA VAL A 522 1.82 52.65 6.74
C VAL A 522 1.94 51.42 7.64
N ILE A 523 1.34 50.28 7.24
CA ILE A 523 1.36 49.00 7.98
C ILE A 523 2.79 48.52 8.21
N TYR A 524 3.69 48.72 7.26
CA TYR A 524 5.09 48.31 7.40
C TYR A 524 5.96 49.39 8.06
N LEU A 525 5.90 50.65 7.61
CA LEU A 525 6.84 51.68 8.03
C LEU A 525 6.67 52.11 9.48
N LEU A 526 5.44 52.16 10.01
CA LEU A 526 5.18 52.53 11.42
C LEU A 526 5.79 51.53 12.42
N PRO A 527 5.46 50.22 12.35
CA PRO A 527 6.03 49.22 13.26
C PRO A 527 7.32 48.55 12.72
N ARG A 528 8.03 49.14 11.75
CA ARG A 528 9.17 48.51 11.05
C ARG A 528 10.18 47.85 11.99
N ARG A 529 10.61 48.56 13.04
CA ARG A 529 11.59 48.02 14.00
C ARG A 529 11.10 46.76 14.70
N VAL A 530 9.81 46.67 15.01
CA VAL A 530 9.20 45.52 15.70
C VAL A 530 9.04 44.35 14.73
N ILE A 531 8.65 44.61 13.49
CA ILE A 531 8.49 43.56 12.47
C ILE A 531 9.86 42.98 12.10
N ASP A 532 10.87 43.82 11.87
CA ASP A 532 12.18 43.37 11.39
C ASP A 532 13.00 42.65 12.48
N SER A 533 12.84 43.02 13.75
CA SER A 533 13.55 42.39 14.89
C SER A 533 12.76 41.31 15.65
N GLY A 534 11.46 41.18 15.36
CA GLY A 534 10.57 40.24 16.05
C GLY A 534 10.85 38.77 15.72
N GLU A 535 10.19 37.86 16.43
CA GLU A 535 10.18 36.44 16.09
C GLU A 535 9.38 36.15 14.81
N ASP A 536 9.58 34.98 14.21
CA ASP A 536 8.78 34.53 13.07
C ASP A 536 7.30 34.36 13.48
N GLY A 537 6.43 35.22 12.94
CA GLY A 537 4.98 35.19 13.17
C GLY A 537 4.49 35.82 14.49
N THR A 538 3.19 36.14 14.54
CA THR A 538 2.55 36.66 15.75
C THR A 538 2.16 35.55 16.73
N ARG A 539 1.87 35.90 17.99
CA ARG A 539 1.39 34.96 19.03
C ARG A 539 0.14 34.17 18.60
N ILE A 540 -0.74 34.78 17.80
CA ILE A 540 -1.95 34.13 17.28
C ILE A 540 -1.58 33.11 16.19
N MET A 541 -0.67 33.46 15.30
CA MET A 541 -0.23 32.59 14.20
C MET A 541 0.51 31.35 14.72
N ARG A 542 1.28 31.48 15.80
CA ARG A 542 1.92 30.34 16.50
C ARG A 542 0.90 29.37 17.13
N LYS A 543 -0.30 29.85 17.49
CA LYS A 543 -1.38 28.96 17.98
C LYS A 543 -2.11 28.26 16.84
N LEU A 544 -2.15 28.86 15.65
CA LEU A 544 -2.80 28.35 14.44
C LEU A 544 -1.78 27.67 13.51
N ASP A 545 -0.94 26.80 14.07
CA ASP A 545 0.05 26.08 13.27
C ASP A 545 -0.57 24.81 12.66
N PHE A 546 -1.05 24.96 11.43
CA PHE A 546 -1.67 23.88 10.68
C PHE A 546 -0.72 22.71 10.34
N ALA A 547 0.60 22.95 10.28
CA ALA A 547 1.57 21.87 10.05
C ALA A 547 1.66 20.94 11.27
N HIS A 548 1.65 21.50 12.49
CA HIS A 548 1.60 20.69 13.72
C HIS A 548 0.29 19.91 13.83
N GLY A 549 -0.84 20.51 13.41
CA GLY A 549 -2.13 19.81 13.34
C GLY A 549 -2.09 18.61 12.39
N PHE A 550 -1.45 18.76 11.23
CA PHE A 550 -1.22 17.67 10.29
C PHE A 550 -0.36 16.55 10.91
N ASP A 551 0.76 16.88 11.54
CA ASP A 551 1.64 15.88 12.17
C ASP A 551 0.93 15.12 13.30
N TRP A 552 0.14 15.82 14.11
CA TRP A 552 -0.69 15.19 15.15
C TRP A 552 -1.68 14.19 14.55
N LEU A 553 -2.41 14.59 13.50
CA LEU A 553 -3.38 13.73 12.81
C LEU A 553 -2.68 12.50 12.21
N LEU A 554 -1.56 12.72 11.55
CA LEU A 554 -0.81 11.66 10.90
C LEU A 554 -0.25 10.66 11.91
N GLN A 555 0.27 11.11 13.05
CA GLN A 555 0.68 10.22 14.15
C GLN A 555 -0.52 9.45 14.72
N MET A 556 -1.68 10.10 14.85
CA MET A 556 -2.90 9.48 15.37
C MET A 556 -3.35 8.32 14.48
N LEU A 557 -3.42 8.54 13.16
CA LEU A 557 -3.85 7.57 12.15
C LEU A 557 -2.83 6.44 11.92
N THR A 558 -1.53 6.73 11.96
CA THR A 558 -0.48 5.74 11.60
C THR A 558 0.06 4.97 12.79
N THR A 559 0.00 5.51 14.00
CA THR A 559 0.60 4.87 15.17
C THR A 559 -0.39 4.57 16.28
N ARG A 560 -1.24 5.54 16.67
CA ARG A 560 -2.10 5.37 17.85
C ARG A 560 -3.27 4.44 17.56
N LEU A 561 -4.04 4.71 16.51
CA LEU A 561 -5.17 3.85 16.12
C LEU A 561 -4.74 2.45 15.73
N PRO A 562 -3.71 2.22 14.88
CA PRO A 562 -3.32 0.87 14.51
C PRO A 562 -2.79 0.08 15.70
N ARG A 563 -2.05 0.69 16.63
CA ARG A 563 -1.61 0.01 17.86
C ARG A 563 -2.79 -0.32 18.78
N LEU A 564 -3.79 0.54 18.88
CA LEU A 564 -5.01 0.25 19.62
C LEU A 564 -5.79 -0.90 18.96
N ALA A 565 -5.99 -0.83 17.64
CA ALA A 565 -6.65 -1.86 16.86
C ALA A 565 -5.91 -3.20 16.98
N LEU A 566 -4.58 -3.20 16.88
CA LEU A 566 -3.76 -4.39 17.13
C LEU A 566 -3.94 -4.89 18.56
N ARG A 567 -3.94 -4.04 19.60
CA ARG A 567 -4.18 -4.52 20.98
C ARG A 567 -5.55 -5.18 21.17
N VAL A 568 -6.58 -4.70 20.48
CA VAL A 568 -7.96 -5.21 20.61
C VAL A 568 -8.21 -6.42 19.71
N LEU A 569 -7.73 -6.38 18.47
CA LEU A 569 -8.02 -7.37 17.42
C LEU A 569 -6.92 -8.45 17.30
N SER A 570 -5.71 -8.23 17.83
CA SER A 570 -4.65 -9.24 17.72
C SER A 570 -4.98 -10.46 18.57
N ALA A 571 -5.03 -11.61 17.91
CA ALA A 571 -5.00 -12.91 18.56
C ALA A 571 -3.53 -13.28 18.86
N ASN A 572 -2.88 -12.54 19.78
CA ASN A 572 -1.53 -12.84 20.24
C ASN A 572 -1.56 -14.13 21.08
N GLY A 573 -1.41 -15.28 20.42
CA GLY A 573 -1.33 -16.60 21.04
C GLY A 573 -2.29 -17.61 20.42
N LEU A 574 -1.85 -18.86 20.33
CA LEU A 574 -2.59 -19.97 19.73
C LEU A 574 -4.01 -20.13 20.30
N GLN A 575 -4.20 -19.92 21.61
CA GLN A 575 -5.52 -20.03 22.25
C GLN A 575 -6.52 -18.97 21.77
N ALA A 576 -6.07 -17.74 21.49
CA ALA A 576 -6.94 -16.69 20.97
C ALA A 576 -7.30 -16.97 19.50
N GLN A 577 -6.34 -17.47 18.72
CA GLN A 577 -6.53 -17.84 17.31
C GLN A 577 -7.49 -19.02 17.18
N LEU A 578 -7.27 -20.10 17.92
CA LEU A 578 -8.15 -21.27 17.94
C LEU A 578 -9.55 -20.91 18.40
N ARG A 579 -9.68 -20.09 19.45
CA ARG A 579 -10.99 -19.61 19.92
C ARG A 579 -11.72 -18.80 18.85
N ALA A 580 -11.03 -17.92 18.13
CA ALA A 580 -11.64 -17.16 17.04
C ALA A 580 -12.10 -18.09 15.90
N MET A 581 -11.27 -19.05 15.49
CA MET A 581 -11.65 -20.06 14.49
C MET A 581 -12.88 -20.85 14.93
N VAL A 582 -12.88 -21.36 16.17
CA VAL A 582 -13.98 -22.15 16.72
C VAL A 582 -15.27 -21.34 16.82
N LEU A 583 -15.21 -20.09 17.29
CA LEU A 583 -16.38 -19.22 17.37
C LEU A 583 -16.93 -18.87 15.98
N LEU A 584 -16.06 -18.68 14.98
CA LEU A 584 -16.46 -18.44 13.60
C LEU A 584 -17.14 -19.69 13.01
N SER A 585 -16.58 -20.88 13.24
CA SER A 585 -17.18 -22.15 12.84
C SER A 585 -18.55 -22.36 13.51
N LEU A 586 -18.68 -22.07 14.81
CA LEU A 586 -19.96 -22.12 15.52
C LEU A 586 -21.00 -21.18 14.92
N ALA A 587 -20.60 -19.94 14.60
CA ALA A 587 -21.49 -18.96 13.96
C ALA A 587 -21.95 -19.44 12.58
N ALA A 588 -21.06 -20.04 11.78
CA ALA A 588 -21.39 -20.63 10.50
C ALA A 588 -22.32 -21.85 10.65
N SER A 589 -22.03 -22.77 11.58
CA SER A 589 -22.89 -23.92 11.86
C SER A 589 -24.28 -23.51 12.31
N TRP A 590 -24.40 -22.50 13.19
CA TRP A 590 -25.68 -21.95 13.61
C TRP A 590 -26.51 -21.42 12.43
N PHE A 591 -25.88 -20.75 11.47
CA PHE A 591 -26.55 -20.24 10.28
C PHE A 591 -27.12 -21.35 9.39
N VAL A 592 -26.51 -22.54 9.38
CA VAL A 592 -26.97 -23.73 8.64
C VAL A 592 -28.04 -24.49 9.42
N LEU A 593 -27.84 -24.70 10.73
CA LEU A 593 -28.80 -25.47 11.56
C LEU A 593 -30.19 -24.84 11.60
N ARG A 594 -30.29 -23.50 11.53
CA ARG A 594 -31.57 -22.79 11.47
C ARG A 594 -32.35 -22.99 10.16
N THR A 595 -31.70 -23.46 9.09
CA THR A 595 -32.35 -23.70 7.79
C THR A 595 -32.76 -25.15 7.57
N LEU A 596 -32.35 -26.06 8.46
CA LEU A 596 -32.70 -27.47 8.38
C LEU A 596 -34.09 -27.72 8.97
N ASP A 597 -34.82 -28.66 8.37
CA ASP A 597 -36.09 -29.15 8.93
C ASP A 597 -35.80 -30.18 10.02
N TRP A 598 -36.27 -29.91 11.23
CA TRP A 598 -36.05 -30.76 12.41
C TRP A 598 -37.18 -31.77 12.65
N ASN A 599 -38.21 -31.78 11.80
CA ASN A 599 -39.33 -32.73 11.87
C ASN A 599 -38.97 -34.11 11.30
N VAL A 600 -37.93 -34.75 11.85
CA VAL A 600 -37.58 -36.12 11.48
C VAL A 600 -37.95 -37.10 12.61
N PRO A 601 -38.69 -38.18 12.32
CA PRO A 601 -39.06 -39.16 13.33
C PRO A 601 -37.82 -39.82 13.95
N MET A 602 -37.75 -39.80 15.29
CA MET A 602 -36.68 -40.46 16.03
C MET A 602 -36.73 -41.98 15.81
N PRO A 603 -35.60 -42.63 15.49
CA PRO A 603 -35.55 -44.08 15.32
C PRO A 603 -35.80 -44.79 16.65
N LYS A 604 -36.42 -45.98 16.59
CA LYS A 604 -36.63 -46.82 17.77
C LYS A 604 -35.30 -47.45 18.20
N ILE A 605 -34.96 -47.30 19.48
CA ILE A 605 -33.73 -47.87 20.06
C ILE A 605 -33.98 -49.35 20.41
N GLY A 606 -33.21 -50.26 19.83
CA GLY A 606 -33.22 -51.68 20.16
C GLY A 606 -32.12 -52.07 21.17
N ALA A 607 -32.00 -53.38 21.43
CA ALA A 607 -31.04 -53.91 22.40
C ALA A 607 -29.58 -53.84 21.90
N ASN A 608 -29.35 -53.93 20.58
CA ASN A 608 -28.01 -53.85 19.99
C ASN A 608 -27.47 -52.41 20.08
N GLU A 609 -28.35 -51.43 19.92
CA GLU A 609 -28.06 -50.01 20.05
C GLU A 609 -27.66 -49.65 21.48
N LEU A 610 -28.20 -50.36 22.49
CA LEU A 610 -27.80 -50.19 23.89
C LEU A 610 -26.35 -50.62 24.14
N VAL A 611 -25.93 -51.76 23.58
CA VAL A 611 -24.54 -52.24 23.67
C VAL A 611 -23.58 -51.26 22.98
N PHE A 612 -23.98 -50.75 21.81
CA PHE A 612 -23.21 -49.74 21.08
C PHE A 612 -23.12 -48.41 21.86
N ALA A 613 -24.20 -48.00 22.52
CA ALA A 613 -24.21 -46.81 23.38
C ALA A 613 -23.30 -46.99 24.61
N LEU A 614 -23.28 -48.17 25.23
CA LEU A 614 -22.37 -48.48 26.34
C LEU A 614 -20.89 -48.42 25.91
N LEU A 615 -20.58 -48.94 24.72
CA LEU A 615 -19.24 -48.84 24.13
C LEU A 615 -18.80 -47.37 23.96
N TRP A 616 -19.68 -46.51 23.44
CA TRP A 616 -19.41 -45.07 23.30
C TRP A 616 -19.42 -44.31 24.62
N LEU A 617 -20.12 -44.79 25.66
CA LEU A 617 -20.01 -44.25 27.01
C LEU A 617 -18.60 -44.49 27.57
N VAL A 618 -18.02 -45.68 27.35
CA VAL A 618 -16.62 -45.96 27.69
C VAL A 618 -15.68 -45.06 26.89
N GLY A 619 -15.88 -44.92 25.57
CA GLY A 619 -15.05 -44.05 24.73
C GLY A 619 -15.13 -42.56 25.14
N GLY A 620 -16.33 -42.08 25.43
CA GLY A 620 -16.59 -40.71 25.88
C GLY A 620 -15.98 -40.41 27.24
N THR A 621 -16.10 -41.34 28.19
CA THR A 621 -15.45 -41.20 29.52
C THR A 621 -13.93 -41.20 29.41
N CYS A 622 -13.36 -42.04 28.54
CA CYS A 622 -11.94 -42.02 28.18
C CYS A 622 -11.52 -40.67 27.57
N ALA A 623 -12.26 -40.13 26.60
CA ALA A 623 -11.94 -38.86 25.95
C ALA A 623 -12.02 -37.66 26.92
N VAL A 624 -13.08 -37.59 27.74
CA VAL A 624 -13.25 -36.55 28.78
C VAL A 624 -12.14 -36.69 29.84
N GLY A 625 -11.84 -37.92 30.24
CA GLY A 625 -10.74 -38.23 31.15
C GLY A 625 -9.38 -37.79 30.60
N ALA A 626 -9.12 -38.04 29.31
CA ALA A 626 -7.90 -37.61 28.64
C ALA A 626 -7.76 -36.08 28.66
N ALA A 627 -8.82 -35.35 28.30
CA ALA A 627 -8.84 -33.88 28.35
C ALA A 627 -8.63 -33.33 29.77
N TRP A 628 -9.23 -33.97 30.78
CA TRP A 628 -9.07 -33.59 32.18
C TRP A 628 -7.65 -33.82 32.70
N GLN A 629 -7.07 -34.97 32.36
CA GLN A 629 -5.73 -35.38 32.82
C GLN A 629 -4.60 -34.71 32.04
N ALA A 630 -4.81 -34.27 30.80
CA ALA A 630 -3.79 -33.73 29.90
C ALA A 630 -2.94 -32.60 30.51
N LYS A 631 -3.52 -31.83 31.44
CA LYS A 631 -2.83 -30.71 32.09
C LYS A 631 -1.68 -31.14 33.01
N TYR A 632 -1.91 -32.17 33.84
CA TYR A 632 -0.99 -32.56 34.92
C TYR A 632 -0.46 -33.99 34.80
N HIS A 633 -1.24 -34.88 34.19
CA HIS A 633 -0.99 -36.31 34.12
C HIS A 633 -0.98 -36.77 32.66
N ARG A 634 -0.02 -36.28 31.88
CA ARG A 634 0.05 -36.50 30.42
C ARG A 634 0.14 -37.96 30.01
N PHE A 635 0.81 -38.80 30.81
CA PHE A 635 0.85 -40.25 30.57
C PHE A 635 -0.55 -40.86 30.69
N ALA A 636 -1.27 -40.58 31.77
CA ALA A 636 -2.65 -41.03 31.94
C ALA A 636 -3.56 -40.49 30.83
N ALA A 637 -3.37 -39.24 30.41
CA ALA A 637 -4.12 -38.66 29.30
C ALA A 637 -3.90 -39.41 27.98
N LEU A 638 -2.66 -39.83 27.70
CA LEU A 638 -2.33 -40.60 26.51
C LEU A 638 -2.94 -42.01 26.56
N VAL A 639 -2.88 -42.68 27.71
CA VAL A 639 -3.52 -44.00 27.90
C VAL A 639 -5.04 -43.91 27.70
N LEU A 640 -5.68 -42.89 28.26
CA LEU A 640 -7.11 -42.65 28.09
C LEU A 640 -7.47 -42.29 26.65
N MET A 641 -6.60 -41.55 25.94
CA MET A 641 -6.76 -41.28 24.51
C MET A 641 -6.70 -42.57 23.69
N GLY A 642 -5.76 -43.47 23.98
CA GLY A 642 -5.69 -44.80 23.37
C GLY A 642 -6.95 -45.65 23.66
N GLY A 643 -7.50 -45.54 24.87
CA GLY A 643 -8.79 -46.15 25.22
C GLY A 643 -9.94 -45.64 24.34
N ALA A 644 -9.99 -44.33 24.05
CA ALA A 644 -10.96 -43.77 23.12
C ALA A 644 -10.72 -44.26 21.68
N GLY A 645 -9.46 -44.36 21.24
CA GLY A 645 -9.08 -44.91 19.93
C GLY A 645 -9.47 -46.38 19.74
N LEU A 646 -9.36 -47.21 20.80
CA LEU A 646 -9.83 -48.60 20.78
C LEU A 646 -11.35 -48.69 20.64
N VAL A 647 -12.11 -47.79 21.27
CA VAL A 647 -13.57 -47.70 21.09
C VAL A 647 -13.92 -47.29 19.66
N THR A 648 -13.16 -46.37 19.06
CA THR A 648 -13.30 -46.02 17.62
C THR A 648 -12.99 -47.22 16.73
N CYS A 649 -11.94 -48.00 17.01
CA CYS A 649 -11.62 -49.23 16.30
C CYS A 649 -12.76 -50.25 16.41
N ALA A 650 -13.29 -50.49 17.61
CA ALA A 650 -14.42 -51.39 17.83
C ALA A 650 -15.68 -50.90 17.10
N THR A 651 -15.87 -49.58 16.99
CA THR A 651 -16.95 -48.98 16.20
C THR A 651 -16.80 -49.30 14.71
N PHE A 652 -15.59 -49.22 14.15
CA PHE A 652 -15.37 -49.61 12.76
C PHE A 652 -15.65 -51.09 12.52
N VAL A 653 -15.27 -51.98 13.45
CA VAL A 653 -15.63 -53.41 13.36
C VAL A 653 -17.16 -53.58 13.42
N TRP A 654 -17.84 -52.87 14.33
CA TRP A 654 -19.30 -52.93 14.47
C TRP A 654 -20.03 -52.45 13.22
N LEU A 655 -19.48 -51.45 12.53
CA LEU A 655 -20.01 -50.90 11.27
C LEU A 655 -19.50 -51.63 10.03
N SER A 656 -18.93 -52.83 10.18
CA SER A 656 -18.44 -53.66 9.08
C SER A 656 -17.36 -52.98 8.22
N ALA A 657 -16.50 -52.17 8.83
CA ALA A 657 -15.36 -51.49 8.21
C ALA A 657 -14.02 -52.06 8.72
N PRO A 658 -13.66 -53.31 8.37
CA PRO A 658 -12.49 -53.99 8.92
C PRO A 658 -11.15 -53.36 8.53
N ASP A 659 -11.01 -52.80 7.32
CA ASP A 659 -9.78 -52.09 6.90
C ASP A 659 -9.51 -50.85 7.75
N LEU A 660 -10.57 -50.07 8.04
CA LEU A 660 -10.49 -48.90 8.92
C LEU A 660 -10.16 -49.32 10.35
N ALA A 661 -10.71 -50.45 10.83
CA ALA A 661 -10.40 -50.97 12.15
C ALA A 661 -8.91 -51.36 12.29
N VAL A 662 -8.38 -52.12 11.33
CA VAL A 662 -6.97 -52.54 11.33
C VAL A 662 -6.04 -51.34 11.24
N THR A 663 -6.31 -50.40 10.33
CA THR A 663 -5.50 -49.19 10.18
C THR A 663 -5.56 -48.30 11.42
N GLN A 664 -6.75 -48.07 11.99
CA GLN A 664 -6.92 -47.30 13.23
C GLN A 664 -6.13 -47.93 14.38
N LEU A 665 -6.22 -49.24 14.58
CA LEU A 665 -5.51 -49.93 15.64
C LEU A 665 -3.98 -49.79 15.50
N LEU A 666 -3.47 -50.02 14.29
CA LEU A 666 -2.03 -49.91 14.00
C LEU A 666 -1.52 -48.48 14.17
N VAL A 667 -2.26 -47.48 13.69
CA VAL A 667 -1.93 -46.07 13.85
C VAL A 667 -2.00 -45.65 15.32
N GLU A 668 -2.98 -46.12 16.08
CA GLU A 668 -3.09 -45.84 17.51
C GLU A 668 -1.87 -46.37 18.28
N ILE A 669 -1.45 -47.60 17.98
CA ILE A 669 -0.24 -48.22 18.57
C ILE A 669 1.00 -47.40 18.21
N ALA A 670 1.19 -47.07 16.92
CA ALA A 670 2.37 -46.34 16.45
C ALA A 670 2.42 -44.91 17.04
N THR A 671 1.31 -44.18 17.02
CA THR A 671 1.24 -42.80 17.52
C THR A 671 1.37 -42.75 19.03
N THR A 672 0.73 -43.66 19.77
CA THR A 672 0.90 -43.80 21.23
C THR A 672 2.37 -44.04 21.57
N ALA A 673 3.04 -44.96 20.88
CA ALA A 673 4.45 -45.24 21.12
C ALA A 673 5.35 -44.01 20.83
N LEU A 674 5.14 -43.33 19.68
CA LEU A 674 5.89 -42.13 19.34
C LEU A 674 5.65 -40.99 20.34
N LEU A 675 4.42 -40.78 20.79
CA LEU A 675 4.07 -39.76 21.79
C LEU A 675 4.65 -40.10 23.16
N LEU A 676 4.64 -41.37 23.59
CA LEU A 676 5.30 -41.82 24.82
C LEU A 676 6.81 -41.51 24.80
N LEU A 677 7.48 -41.79 23.69
CA LEU A 677 8.90 -41.48 23.51
C LEU A 677 9.16 -39.96 23.57
N GLY A 678 8.24 -39.15 23.04
CA GLY A 678 8.30 -37.70 23.10
C GLY A 678 8.00 -37.11 24.48
N LEU A 679 7.09 -37.72 25.26
CA LEU A 679 6.62 -37.21 26.55
C LEU A 679 7.75 -37.00 27.57
N ARG A 680 8.80 -37.83 27.51
CA ARG A 680 9.98 -37.70 28.38
C ARG A 680 10.62 -36.31 28.32
N TRP A 681 10.58 -35.67 27.14
CA TRP A 681 11.27 -34.41 26.90
C TRP A 681 10.50 -33.18 27.36
N LEU A 682 9.24 -33.35 27.75
CA LEU A 682 8.39 -32.27 28.23
C LEU A 682 8.49 -32.13 29.74
N PRO A 683 8.68 -30.90 30.28
CA PRO A 683 8.76 -30.68 31.72
C PRO A 683 7.45 -31.10 32.41
N LYS A 684 7.57 -31.68 33.60
CA LYS A 684 6.43 -31.93 34.49
C LYS A 684 5.87 -30.59 34.92
N ARG A 685 4.57 -30.38 34.78
CA ARG A 685 3.94 -29.12 35.15
C ARG A 685 3.63 -29.14 36.64
N ASP A 686 4.22 -28.21 37.38
CA ASP A 686 4.00 -28.08 38.81
C ASP A 686 2.56 -27.60 39.11
N LYS A 687 1.93 -28.24 40.10
CA LYS A 687 0.57 -27.91 40.56
C LYS A 687 0.58 -26.67 41.47
N GLU A 688 1.73 -26.32 42.03
CA GLU A 688 1.89 -25.23 42.99
C GLU A 688 2.03 -23.83 42.36
N ILE A 689 2.02 -23.73 41.02
CA ILE A 689 2.12 -22.44 40.33
C ILE A 689 0.91 -21.55 40.70
N PRO A 690 1.11 -20.40 41.40
CA PRO A 690 0.04 -19.63 42.04
C PRO A 690 -0.97 -19.02 41.05
N GLY A 691 -0.58 -18.79 39.79
CA GLY A 691 -1.45 -18.21 38.76
C GLY A 691 -2.56 -19.14 38.25
N ASP A 692 -2.52 -20.44 38.56
CA ASP A 692 -3.42 -21.44 38.01
C ASP A 692 -4.76 -21.60 38.78
N ASN A 693 -4.86 -21.03 39.98
CA ASN A 693 -6.05 -21.07 40.85
C ASN A 693 -6.81 -19.74 40.96
N ASN A 694 -6.33 -18.68 40.29
CA ASN A 694 -6.95 -17.36 40.33
C ASN A 694 -8.34 -17.35 39.66
N LEU A 695 -9.22 -16.45 40.10
CA LEU A 695 -10.57 -16.25 39.54
C LEU A 695 -10.55 -16.06 38.01
N ALA A 696 -9.58 -15.30 37.51
CA ALA A 696 -9.40 -15.10 36.07
C ALA A 696 -9.06 -16.40 35.32
N ALA A 697 -8.30 -17.33 35.92
CA ALA A 697 -7.99 -18.62 35.32
C ALA A 697 -9.23 -19.53 35.29
N ARG A 698 -10.05 -19.52 36.36
CA ARG A 698 -11.32 -20.25 36.42
C ARG A 698 -12.32 -19.72 35.38
N ALA A 699 -12.46 -18.40 35.25
CA ALA A 699 -13.33 -17.77 34.26
C ALA A 699 -12.91 -18.08 32.81
N ARG A 700 -11.59 -18.13 32.52
CA ARG A 700 -11.11 -18.56 31.20
C ARG A 700 -11.48 -20.02 30.91
N ARG A 701 -11.26 -20.92 31.87
CA ARG A 701 -11.59 -22.35 31.70
C ARG A 701 -13.08 -22.60 31.59
N SER A 702 -13.91 -21.91 32.36
CA SER A 702 -15.38 -22.04 32.25
C SER A 702 -15.87 -21.55 30.90
N ARG A 703 -15.34 -20.43 30.39
CA ARG A 703 -15.62 -19.98 29.02
C ARG A 703 -15.21 -21.03 27.98
N ASP A 704 -13.99 -21.55 28.07
CA ASP A 704 -13.50 -22.51 27.09
C ASP A 704 -14.29 -23.84 27.16
N LEU A 705 -14.75 -24.24 28.36
CA LEU A 705 -15.68 -25.35 28.55
C LEU A 705 -17.04 -25.08 27.90
N LEU A 706 -17.61 -23.88 28.08
CA LEU A 706 -18.86 -23.48 27.43
C LEU A 706 -18.75 -23.52 25.90
N ILE A 707 -17.64 -23.04 25.35
CA ILE A 707 -17.36 -23.11 23.92
C ILE A 707 -17.26 -24.58 23.48
N ALA A 708 -16.52 -25.42 24.20
CA ALA A 708 -16.38 -26.83 23.87
C ALA A 708 -17.72 -27.58 23.92
N LEU A 709 -18.56 -27.30 24.92
CA LEU A 709 -19.91 -27.85 25.02
C LEU A 709 -20.77 -27.39 23.84
N ALA A 710 -20.77 -26.10 23.51
CA ALA A 710 -21.50 -25.57 22.36
C ALA A 710 -21.05 -26.21 21.04
N CYS A 711 -19.74 -26.44 20.86
CA CYS A 711 -19.20 -27.15 19.69
C CYS A 711 -19.64 -28.61 19.66
N GLY A 712 -19.55 -29.32 20.79
CA GLY A 712 -19.98 -30.71 20.90
C GLY A 712 -21.46 -30.85 20.57
N THR A 713 -22.32 -30.06 21.22
CA THR A 713 -23.77 -30.07 20.98
C THR A 713 -24.11 -29.66 19.55
N GLY A 714 -23.42 -28.66 19.00
CA GLY A 714 -23.64 -28.20 17.62
C GLY A 714 -23.26 -29.27 16.59
N MET A 715 -22.13 -29.96 16.80
CA MET A 715 -21.71 -31.07 15.95
C MET A 715 -22.65 -32.27 16.06
N THR A 716 -23.10 -32.61 17.28
CA THR A 716 -24.12 -33.66 17.49
C THR A 716 -25.41 -33.31 16.76
N ALA A 717 -25.88 -32.07 16.88
CA ALA A 717 -27.10 -31.60 16.23
C ALA A 717 -26.97 -31.66 14.68
N LEU A 718 -25.82 -31.23 14.14
CA LEU A 718 -25.54 -31.30 12.71
C LEU A 718 -25.46 -32.76 12.21
N ALA A 719 -24.73 -33.63 12.92
CA ALA A 719 -24.62 -35.03 12.57
C ALA A 719 -25.98 -35.73 12.62
N LEU A 720 -26.80 -35.44 13.64
CA LEU A 720 -28.17 -35.94 13.74
C LEU A 720 -29.00 -35.47 12.55
N ALA A 721 -28.96 -34.18 12.21
CA ALA A 721 -29.73 -33.64 11.09
C ALA A 721 -29.34 -34.31 9.76
N VAL A 722 -28.04 -34.50 9.50
CA VAL A 722 -27.55 -35.18 8.27
C VAL A 722 -27.90 -36.67 8.24
N LEU A 723 -27.79 -37.38 9.37
CA LEU A 723 -28.10 -38.81 9.43
C LEU A 723 -29.60 -39.11 9.37
N LEU A 724 -30.43 -38.16 9.80
CA LEU A 724 -31.88 -38.26 9.77
C LEU A 724 -32.46 -37.85 8.41
N THR A 725 -31.75 -37.04 7.61
CA THR A 725 -32.15 -36.79 6.22
C THR A 725 -32.01 -38.04 5.36
N THR A 726 -33.03 -38.34 4.54
CA THR A 726 -33.00 -39.48 3.63
C THR A 726 -31.83 -39.35 2.65
N PRO A 727 -30.91 -40.33 2.60
CA PRO A 727 -29.79 -40.28 1.67
C PRO A 727 -30.32 -40.30 0.22
N GLY A 728 -29.79 -39.40 -0.60
CA GLY A 728 -29.99 -39.45 -2.05
C GLY A 728 -29.24 -40.62 -2.70
N ALA A 729 -29.25 -40.68 -4.04
CA ALA A 729 -28.47 -41.68 -4.78
C ALA A 729 -26.98 -41.61 -4.37
N SER A 730 -26.44 -42.73 -3.90
CA SER A 730 -25.05 -42.84 -3.44
C SER A 730 -24.17 -43.49 -4.52
N VAL A 731 -22.95 -42.99 -4.68
CA VAL A 731 -21.91 -43.60 -5.53
C VAL A 731 -21.44 -44.95 -4.95
N GLY A 732 -21.73 -45.23 -3.67
CA GLY A 732 -21.36 -46.49 -3.00
C GLY A 732 -21.87 -47.74 -3.72
N ASP A 733 -23.12 -47.72 -4.22
CA ASP A 733 -23.70 -48.85 -4.94
C ASP A 733 -22.95 -49.13 -6.25
N TRP A 734 -22.42 -48.09 -6.89
CA TRP A 734 -21.60 -48.24 -8.10
C TRP A 734 -20.26 -48.91 -7.76
N PHE A 735 -19.59 -48.50 -6.68
CA PHE A 735 -18.34 -49.14 -6.26
C PHE A 735 -18.53 -50.61 -5.90
N LEU A 736 -19.62 -50.96 -5.20
CA LEU A 736 -19.94 -52.34 -4.84
C LEU A 736 -20.12 -53.25 -6.08
N ARG A 737 -20.71 -52.72 -7.15
CA ARG A 737 -20.95 -53.49 -8.40
C ARG A 737 -19.70 -53.60 -9.27
N ASN A 738 -18.84 -52.58 -9.28
CA ASN A 738 -17.73 -52.48 -10.24
C ASN A 738 -16.35 -52.77 -9.65
N ALA A 739 -16.19 -52.87 -8.33
CA ALA A 739 -14.87 -53.12 -7.71
C ALA A 739 -14.15 -54.37 -8.25
N TYR A 740 -14.87 -55.48 -8.41
CA TYR A 740 -14.27 -56.70 -8.96
C TYR A 740 -14.15 -56.65 -10.49
N VAL A 741 -15.18 -56.15 -11.18
CA VAL A 741 -15.26 -56.17 -12.65
C VAL A 741 -14.26 -55.21 -13.29
N GLU A 742 -14.11 -54.02 -12.73
CA GLU A 742 -13.22 -52.98 -13.27
C GLU A 742 -11.87 -52.95 -12.53
N GLY A 743 -11.87 -53.08 -11.19
CA GLY A 743 -10.66 -52.98 -10.36
C GLY A 743 -9.97 -54.30 -10.02
N GLY A 744 -10.60 -55.45 -10.31
CA GLY A 744 -10.00 -56.78 -10.18
C GLY A 744 -9.85 -57.34 -8.76
N GLY A 745 -10.42 -56.67 -7.74
CA GLY A 745 -10.30 -57.06 -6.33
C GLY A 745 -11.65 -57.19 -5.63
N THR A 746 -11.73 -58.08 -4.65
CA THR A 746 -12.94 -58.25 -3.82
C THR A 746 -12.97 -57.32 -2.60
N ASN A 747 -11.83 -56.74 -2.20
CA ASN A 747 -11.80 -55.69 -1.18
C ASN A 747 -12.14 -54.33 -1.80
N VAL A 748 -13.42 -53.95 -1.72
CA VAL A 748 -13.94 -52.70 -2.28
C VAL A 748 -13.22 -51.46 -1.73
N VAL A 749 -12.86 -51.45 -0.43
CA VAL A 749 -12.19 -50.31 0.19
C VAL A 749 -10.78 -50.15 -0.39
N ASN A 750 -10.00 -51.23 -0.44
CA ASN A 750 -8.65 -51.16 -1.00
C ASN A 750 -8.72 -50.78 -2.48
N VAL A 751 -9.59 -51.40 -3.29
CA VAL A 751 -9.77 -51.06 -4.71
C VAL A 751 -10.10 -49.58 -4.91
N ILE A 752 -10.96 -48.99 -4.06
CA ILE A 752 -11.20 -47.54 -4.11
C ILE A 752 -9.91 -46.76 -3.86
N LEU A 753 -9.13 -47.13 -2.84
CA LEU A 753 -7.92 -46.41 -2.45
C LEU A 753 -6.77 -46.57 -3.46
N VAL A 754 -6.66 -47.69 -4.17
CA VAL A 754 -5.49 -47.97 -5.03
C VAL A 754 -5.78 -47.92 -6.52
N ASP A 755 -7.05 -47.80 -6.91
CA ASP A 755 -7.48 -47.68 -8.30
C ASP A 755 -8.44 -46.50 -8.49
N PHE A 756 -9.74 -46.64 -8.17
CA PHE A 756 -10.75 -45.62 -8.48
C PHE A 756 -10.45 -44.21 -7.94
N ARG A 757 -9.84 -44.13 -6.76
CA ARG A 757 -9.40 -42.89 -6.08
C ARG A 757 -7.93 -42.97 -5.67
N ALA A 758 -7.11 -43.64 -6.47
CA ALA A 758 -5.66 -43.75 -6.26
C ALA A 758 -4.96 -42.40 -6.09
N PHE A 759 -5.50 -41.34 -6.70
CA PHE A 759 -4.96 -39.99 -6.57
C PHE A 759 -5.06 -39.43 -5.15
N ASP A 760 -6.14 -39.74 -4.42
CA ASP A 760 -6.31 -39.34 -3.01
C ASP A 760 -5.20 -39.99 -2.16
N THR A 761 -4.99 -41.30 -2.32
CA THR A 761 -3.93 -42.06 -1.64
C THR A 761 -2.53 -41.56 -2.00
N PHE A 762 -2.27 -41.21 -3.27
CA PHE A 762 -1.01 -40.59 -3.69
C PHE A 762 -0.75 -39.25 -2.97
N GLY A 763 -1.80 -38.43 -2.82
CA GLY A 763 -1.76 -37.20 -2.05
C GLY A 763 -1.46 -37.44 -0.57
N GLU A 764 -2.15 -38.40 0.05
CA GLU A 764 -1.97 -38.75 1.47
C GLU A 764 -0.55 -39.22 1.79
N ILE A 765 0.03 -40.12 0.98
CA ILE A 765 1.42 -40.56 1.18
C ILE A 765 2.42 -39.41 0.96
N THR A 766 2.13 -38.49 0.05
CA THR A 766 2.95 -37.30 -0.15
C THR A 766 2.92 -36.40 1.09
N VAL A 767 1.74 -36.18 1.68
CA VAL A 767 1.58 -35.46 2.95
C VAL A 767 2.34 -36.14 4.07
N LEU A 768 2.23 -37.47 4.18
CA LEU A 768 2.97 -38.24 5.20
C LEU A 768 4.49 -38.08 5.05
N ALA A 769 5.00 -38.05 3.83
CA ALA A 769 6.41 -37.80 3.59
C ALA A 769 6.84 -36.39 4.01
N ILE A 770 6.03 -35.37 3.69
CA ILE A 770 6.27 -33.99 4.12
C ILE A 770 6.29 -33.91 5.66
N VAL A 771 5.33 -34.55 6.33
CA VAL A 771 5.26 -34.59 7.80
C VAL A 771 6.51 -35.27 8.37
N GLY A 772 6.90 -36.44 7.87
CA GLY A 772 8.09 -37.15 8.34
C GLY A 772 9.37 -36.33 8.21
N LEU A 773 9.59 -35.68 7.05
CA LEU A 773 10.72 -34.79 6.82
C LEU A 773 10.70 -33.54 7.72
N THR A 774 9.51 -32.95 7.92
CA THR A 774 9.33 -31.78 8.78
C THR A 774 9.63 -32.11 10.23
N VAL A 775 9.10 -33.22 10.74
CA VAL A 775 9.39 -33.72 12.09
C VAL A 775 10.88 -33.95 12.27
N TYR A 776 11.54 -34.62 11.32
CA TYR A 776 12.98 -34.80 11.35
C TYR A 776 13.75 -33.46 11.37
N ALA A 777 13.37 -32.50 10.52
CA ALA A 777 14.02 -31.19 10.45
C ALA A 777 13.86 -30.37 11.74
N LEU A 778 12.66 -30.37 12.34
CA LEU A 778 12.37 -29.71 13.61
C LEU A 778 13.15 -30.37 14.76
N LEU A 779 13.11 -31.70 14.85
CA LEU A 779 13.79 -32.44 15.92
C LEU A 779 15.32 -32.40 15.77
N ARG A 780 15.86 -32.30 14.55
CA ARG A 780 17.32 -32.18 14.35
C ARG A 780 17.92 -30.98 15.08
N ARG A 781 17.17 -29.88 15.24
CA ARG A 781 17.60 -28.67 15.96
C ARG A 781 16.93 -28.49 17.32
N PHE A 782 16.15 -29.48 17.76
CA PHE A 782 15.50 -29.44 19.06
C PHE A 782 16.53 -29.42 20.19
N ARG A 783 16.30 -28.54 21.17
CA ARG A 783 17.06 -28.49 22.42
C ARG A 783 16.05 -28.73 23.55
N PRO A 784 16.16 -29.83 24.31
CA PRO A 784 15.25 -30.08 25.42
C PRO A 784 15.39 -29.00 26.49
N ALA A 785 14.32 -28.79 27.26
CA ALA A 785 14.36 -27.88 28.39
C ALA A 785 15.40 -28.38 29.42
N PRO A 786 16.17 -27.50 30.09
CA PRO A 786 17.20 -27.92 31.05
C PRO A 786 16.66 -28.87 32.13
N GLU A 787 15.42 -28.63 32.58
CA GLU A 787 14.73 -29.44 33.59
C GLU A 787 14.37 -30.86 33.12
N SER A 788 14.32 -31.13 31.81
CA SER A 788 14.07 -32.47 31.25
C SER A 788 15.34 -33.21 30.82
N VAL A 789 16.51 -32.59 31.02
CA VAL A 789 17.83 -33.17 30.75
C VAL A 789 18.30 -34.08 31.90
N GLU A 790 17.98 -33.72 33.14
CA GLU A 790 18.35 -34.50 34.32
C GLU A 790 17.57 -35.83 34.41
N ARG A 791 18.24 -36.91 34.83
CA ARG A 791 17.59 -38.21 35.05
C ARG A 791 16.60 -38.09 36.23
N PRO A 792 15.36 -38.59 36.13
CA PRO A 792 14.41 -38.52 37.24
C PRO A 792 14.97 -39.24 38.48
N ARG A 793 14.77 -38.64 39.66
CA ARG A 793 15.30 -39.11 40.97
C ARG A 793 15.03 -40.56 41.39
N PRO A 794 14.04 -41.33 40.89
CA PRO A 794 13.96 -42.77 41.18
C PRO A 794 15.09 -43.61 40.57
N GLN A 795 16.01 -43.00 39.81
CA GLN A 795 17.05 -43.67 39.03
C GLN A 795 18.47 -43.43 39.58
N LEU A 796 18.57 -42.83 40.77
CA LEU A 796 19.85 -42.49 41.40
C LEU A 796 20.28 -43.45 42.52
N ASP A 797 19.37 -44.25 43.08
CA ASP A 797 19.68 -45.21 44.14
C ASP A 797 19.13 -46.60 43.79
N ALA A 798 20.01 -47.55 43.44
CA ALA A 798 19.77 -48.99 43.19
C ALA A 798 18.69 -49.30 42.11
N GLU A 799 18.94 -49.84 40.92
CA GLU A 799 20.04 -50.58 40.30
C GLU A 799 19.83 -50.44 38.77
N GLU A 800 20.86 -50.07 38.00
CA GLU A 800 20.83 -50.24 36.53
C GLU A 800 20.61 -51.73 36.18
N GLN A 801 21.08 -52.63 37.07
CA GLN A 801 20.82 -54.08 37.05
C GLN A 801 19.36 -54.46 37.33
N ALA A 802 18.62 -53.79 38.23
CA ALA A 802 17.19 -54.04 38.45
C ALA A 802 16.38 -53.69 37.21
N LEU A 803 16.73 -52.59 36.52
CA LEU A 803 16.02 -52.16 35.32
C LEU A 803 16.29 -53.10 34.15
N GLU A 804 17.55 -53.52 33.96
CA GLU A 804 17.90 -54.58 33.00
C GLU A 804 17.18 -55.89 33.31
N ALA A 805 17.12 -56.29 34.59
CA ALA A 805 16.38 -57.49 35.03
C ALA A 805 14.86 -57.35 34.81
N TYR A 806 14.28 -56.18 35.07
CA TYR A 806 12.85 -55.91 34.90
C TYR A 806 12.43 -55.87 33.44
N LEU A 807 13.29 -55.33 32.56
CA LEU A 807 13.04 -55.27 31.12
C LEU A 807 13.48 -56.51 30.36
N PHE A 808 14.21 -57.45 30.99
CA PHE A 808 14.74 -58.63 30.32
C PHE A 808 13.63 -59.46 29.63
N VAL A 809 12.60 -59.87 30.38
CA VAL A 809 11.50 -60.68 29.83
C VAL A 809 10.72 -59.91 28.73
N PRO A 810 10.26 -58.66 28.95
CA PRO A 810 9.64 -57.86 27.89
C PRO A 810 10.53 -57.66 26.65
N ALA A 811 11.82 -57.41 26.83
CA ALA A 811 12.76 -57.17 25.73
C ALA A 811 12.97 -58.42 24.87
N VAL A 812 13.12 -59.59 25.50
CA VAL A 812 13.21 -60.87 24.78
C VAL A 812 11.93 -61.12 23.99
N LEU A 813 10.76 -60.93 24.59
CA LEU A 813 9.48 -61.08 23.88
C LEU A 813 9.36 -60.12 22.69
N MET A 814 9.69 -58.84 22.86
CA MET A 814 9.67 -57.84 21.78
C MET A 814 10.64 -58.18 20.64
N GLN A 815 11.82 -58.72 20.94
CA GLN A 815 12.79 -59.18 19.94
C GLN A 815 12.26 -60.40 19.18
N TRP A 816 11.69 -61.39 19.87
CA TRP A 816 11.14 -62.59 19.25
C TRP A 816 9.90 -62.31 18.41
N MET A 817 9.12 -61.29 18.77
CA MET A 817 7.96 -60.83 17.98
C MET A 817 8.34 -60.16 16.66
N PHE A 818 9.61 -59.83 16.43
CA PHE A 818 10.03 -59.15 15.20
C PHE A 818 9.72 -59.96 13.93
N ALA A 819 10.14 -61.23 13.89
CA ALA A 819 9.91 -62.09 12.73
C ALA A 819 8.41 -62.37 12.48
N PRO A 820 7.59 -62.71 13.49
CA PRO A 820 6.14 -62.79 13.35
C PRO A 820 5.49 -61.50 12.83
N ILE A 821 5.93 -60.32 13.28
CA ILE A 821 5.38 -59.04 12.82
C ILE A 821 5.74 -58.78 11.35
N ILE A 822 6.96 -59.13 10.92
CA ILE A 822 7.34 -59.06 9.50
C ILE A 822 6.46 -59.99 8.66
N ALA A 823 6.23 -61.22 9.13
CA ALA A 823 5.35 -62.17 8.44
C ALA A 823 3.90 -61.64 8.38
N LEU A 824 3.40 -61.04 9.47
CA LEU A 824 2.09 -60.40 9.50
C LEU A 824 2.01 -59.20 8.54
N SER A 825 3.05 -58.38 8.47
CA SER A 825 3.13 -57.27 7.52
C SER A 825 3.07 -57.77 6.08
N ALA A 826 3.82 -58.82 5.74
CA ALA A 826 3.78 -59.41 4.41
C ALA A 826 2.38 -59.99 4.12
N TYR A 827 1.78 -60.67 5.09
CA TYR A 827 0.44 -61.22 4.97
C TYR A 827 -0.63 -60.14 4.72
N LEU A 828 -0.60 -59.03 5.47
CA LEU A 828 -1.49 -57.88 5.27
C LEU A 828 -1.28 -57.22 3.91
N PHE A 829 -0.05 -57.18 3.41
CA PHE A 829 0.28 -56.62 2.10
C PHE A 829 -0.32 -57.48 0.96
N PHE A 830 0.01 -58.77 0.92
CA PHE A 830 -0.40 -59.66 -0.18
C PHE A 830 -1.90 -59.92 -0.21
N ARG A 831 -2.59 -59.91 0.95
CA ARG A 831 -4.04 -60.15 0.99
C ARG A 831 -4.88 -58.90 0.68
N GLY A 832 -4.28 -57.71 0.65
CA GLY A 832 -4.99 -56.43 0.70
C GLY A 832 -5.97 -56.19 -0.46
N HIS A 833 -5.73 -56.82 -1.61
CA HIS A 833 -6.61 -56.68 -2.78
C HIS A 833 -7.97 -57.38 -2.62
N ASP A 834 -8.03 -58.42 -1.79
CA ASP A 834 -9.21 -59.26 -1.63
C ASP A 834 -9.75 -59.31 -0.20
N LEU A 835 -8.90 -59.01 0.78
CA LEU A 835 -9.23 -59.08 2.20
C LEU A 835 -8.68 -57.85 2.92
N PRO A 836 -9.11 -57.61 4.17
CA PRO A 836 -8.66 -56.45 4.91
C PRO A 836 -7.12 -56.41 5.05
N GLY A 837 -6.51 -55.28 4.69
CA GLY A 837 -5.07 -55.12 4.53
C GLY A 837 -4.69 -54.02 3.54
N GLY A 838 -3.55 -54.18 2.86
CA GLY A 838 -3.05 -53.23 1.86
C GLY A 838 -1.70 -52.60 2.23
N GLY A 839 -1.21 -51.72 1.35
CA GLY A 839 0.12 -51.12 1.47
C GLY A 839 0.32 -50.33 2.77
N PHE A 840 -0.68 -49.53 3.16
CA PHE A 840 -0.60 -48.68 4.35
C PHE A 840 -0.52 -49.50 5.64
N ALA A 841 -1.48 -50.42 5.86
CA ALA A 841 -1.54 -51.25 7.07
C ALA A 841 -0.29 -52.12 7.23
N ALA A 842 0.19 -52.71 6.13
CA ALA A 842 1.45 -53.45 6.13
C ALA A 842 2.64 -52.55 6.51
N GLY A 843 2.72 -51.34 5.94
CA GLY A 843 3.81 -50.40 6.20
C GLY A 843 3.88 -49.99 7.67
N VAL A 844 2.74 -49.67 8.28
CA VAL A 844 2.65 -49.36 9.72
C VAL A 844 3.02 -50.58 10.56
N THR A 845 2.54 -51.77 10.20
CA THR A 845 2.84 -53.02 10.93
C THR A 845 4.34 -53.28 10.99
N LEU A 846 5.05 -53.18 9.86
CA LEU A 846 6.50 -53.33 9.83
C LEU A 846 7.21 -52.22 10.62
N ALA A 847 6.74 -50.98 10.52
CA ALA A 847 7.28 -49.87 11.29
C ALA A 847 7.11 -50.07 12.80
N VAL A 848 5.99 -50.64 13.26
CA VAL A 848 5.77 -51.04 14.67
C VAL A 848 6.74 -52.15 15.07
N GLY A 849 6.97 -53.14 14.20
CA GLY A 849 7.99 -54.18 14.44
C GLY A 849 9.38 -53.61 14.67
N LEU A 850 9.79 -52.63 13.84
CA LEU A 850 11.04 -51.89 14.04
C LEU A 850 11.00 -51.05 15.32
N LEU A 851 9.91 -50.35 15.59
CA LEU A 851 9.73 -49.55 16.81
C LEU A 851 9.93 -50.39 18.07
N LEU A 852 9.39 -51.61 18.12
CA LEU A 852 9.61 -52.53 19.23
C LEU A 852 11.09 -52.89 19.42
N GLN A 853 11.88 -52.98 18.35
CA GLN A 853 13.34 -53.18 18.48
C GLN A 853 14.03 -51.98 19.13
N TYR A 854 13.64 -50.75 18.76
CA TYR A 854 14.17 -49.53 19.36
C TYR A 854 13.73 -49.34 20.82
N VAL A 855 12.60 -49.92 21.23
CA VAL A 855 12.14 -49.90 22.62
C VAL A 855 12.80 -51.02 23.45
N ALA A 856 12.97 -52.21 22.86
CA ALA A 856 13.52 -53.38 23.53
C ALA A 856 15.04 -53.33 23.72
N ALA A 857 15.76 -52.62 22.85
CA ALA A 857 17.22 -52.56 22.84
C ALA A 857 17.72 -51.11 22.81
N ASN A 858 19.00 -50.91 23.12
CA ASN A 858 19.65 -49.60 22.98
C ASN A 858 19.68 -49.19 21.49
N VAL A 859 19.41 -47.92 21.18
CA VAL A 859 19.45 -47.35 19.82
C VAL A 859 20.73 -47.74 19.07
N ARG A 860 21.89 -47.73 19.76
CA ARG A 860 23.18 -48.15 19.19
C ARG A 860 23.22 -49.62 18.76
N TRP A 861 22.56 -50.49 19.52
CA TRP A 861 22.49 -51.93 19.22
C TRP A 861 21.67 -52.18 17.96
N VAL A 862 20.55 -51.47 17.81
CA VAL A 862 19.67 -51.58 16.64
C VAL A 862 20.39 -51.06 15.40
N GLU A 863 20.97 -49.86 15.46
CA GLU A 863 21.67 -49.26 14.32
C GLU A 863 22.95 -50.00 13.90
N ALA A 864 23.61 -50.71 14.83
CA ALA A 864 24.76 -51.55 14.51
C ALA A 864 24.39 -52.83 13.76
N ARG A 865 23.12 -53.28 13.82
CA ARG A 865 22.66 -54.56 13.27
C ARG A 865 21.62 -54.43 12.16
N LEU A 866 20.88 -53.32 12.14
CA LEU A 866 19.82 -53.05 11.18
C LEU A 866 20.07 -51.69 10.50
N THR A 867 20.47 -51.74 9.23
CA THR A 867 20.64 -50.55 8.40
C THR A 867 19.34 -50.21 7.68
N VAL A 868 18.49 -49.40 8.31
CA VAL A 868 17.31 -48.83 7.65
C VAL A 868 17.68 -47.44 7.12
N LEU A 869 17.32 -47.15 5.87
CA LEU A 869 17.56 -45.84 5.22
C LEU A 869 16.21 -45.16 4.95
N PRO A 870 15.56 -44.56 5.96
CA PRO A 870 14.15 -44.18 5.89
C PRO A 870 13.84 -43.18 4.78
N VAL A 871 14.74 -42.22 4.55
CA VAL A 871 14.61 -41.23 3.47
C VAL A 871 14.63 -41.89 2.09
N ARG A 872 15.42 -42.96 1.91
CA ARG A 872 15.45 -43.72 0.65
C ARG A 872 14.16 -44.50 0.45
N TRP A 873 13.63 -45.12 1.51
CA TRP A 873 12.33 -45.79 1.48
C TRP A 873 11.18 -44.85 1.14
N MET A 874 11.19 -43.64 1.67
CA MET A 874 10.23 -42.59 1.31
C MET A 874 10.36 -42.16 -0.14
N ALA A 875 11.59 -41.87 -0.59
CA ALA A 875 11.85 -41.45 -1.96
C ALA A 875 11.51 -42.55 -2.97
N SER A 876 11.87 -43.81 -2.68
CA SER A 876 11.53 -44.95 -3.52
C SER A 876 10.03 -45.18 -3.54
N GLY A 877 9.36 -45.11 -2.40
CA GLY A 877 7.91 -45.27 -2.31
C GLY A 877 7.17 -44.26 -3.17
N LEU A 878 7.49 -42.97 -3.03
CA LEU A 878 6.86 -41.91 -3.81
C LEU A 878 7.16 -42.05 -5.31
N THR A 879 8.42 -42.39 -5.65
CA THR A 879 8.85 -42.57 -7.03
C THR A 879 8.16 -43.76 -7.68
N ILE A 880 8.01 -44.88 -6.96
CA ILE A 880 7.29 -46.08 -7.42
C ILE A 880 5.82 -45.74 -7.65
N SER A 881 5.13 -45.13 -6.69
CA SER A 881 3.72 -44.76 -6.85
C SER A 881 3.50 -43.78 -8.01
N ALA A 882 4.38 -42.78 -8.18
CA ALA A 882 4.31 -41.85 -9.31
C ALA A 882 4.63 -42.53 -10.65
N ALA A 883 5.63 -43.41 -10.69
CA ALA A 883 6.01 -44.16 -11.89
C ALA A 883 4.92 -45.15 -12.32
N VAL A 884 4.28 -45.85 -11.38
CA VAL A 884 3.14 -46.73 -11.66
C VAL A 884 1.99 -45.93 -12.26
N GLY A 885 1.65 -44.78 -11.68
CA GLY A 885 0.61 -43.91 -12.22
C GLY A 885 0.94 -43.31 -13.59
N ALA A 886 2.19 -42.90 -13.81
CA ALA A 886 2.65 -42.39 -15.10
C ALA A 886 2.76 -43.51 -16.16
N GLY A 887 2.95 -44.75 -15.73
CA GLY A 887 2.98 -45.93 -16.60
C GLY A 887 1.69 -46.10 -17.40
N SER A 888 0.54 -45.70 -16.85
CA SER A 888 -0.76 -45.72 -17.54
C SER A 888 -0.76 -44.89 -18.83
N TRP A 889 -0.01 -43.77 -18.86
CA TRP A 889 0.09 -42.90 -20.05
C TRP A 889 0.74 -43.59 -21.25
N ILE A 890 1.67 -44.52 -21.02
CA ILE A 890 2.33 -45.29 -22.09
C ILE A 890 1.29 -46.09 -22.88
N PHE A 891 0.20 -46.49 -22.23
CA PHE A 891 -0.87 -47.28 -22.81
C PHE A 891 -2.09 -46.45 -23.22
N GLY A 892 -1.99 -45.11 -23.20
CA GLY A 892 -3.07 -44.20 -23.57
C GLY A 892 -4.18 -44.05 -22.53
N TYR A 893 -3.99 -44.58 -21.31
CA TYR A 893 -4.94 -44.43 -20.21
C TYR A 893 -4.61 -43.20 -19.35
N PRO A 894 -5.59 -42.62 -18.65
CA PRO A 894 -5.36 -41.56 -17.67
C PRO A 894 -4.35 -41.96 -16.57
N PHE A 895 -3.79 -40.95 -15.90
CA PHE A 895 -2.87 -41.16 -14.78
C PHE A 895 -3.51 -42.02 -13.68
N LEU A 896 -2.78 -43.01 -13.16
CA LEU A 896 -3.23 -43.94 -12.11
C LEU A 896 -4.43 -44.84 -12.49
N SER A 897 -4.65 -45.13 -13.77
CA SER A 897 -5.55 -46.22 -14.15
C SER A 897 -4.87 -47.57 -13.87
N ALA A 898 -5.49 -48.41 -13.04
CA ALA A 898 -5.00 -49.77 -12.79
C ALA A 898 -5.49 -50.76 -13.86
N HIS A 899 -4.74 -51.85 -13.96
CA HIS A 899 -5.05 -53.02 -14.76
C HIS A 899 -4.75 -54.28 -13.94
N ALA A 900 -5.70 -55.22 -13.95
CA ALA A 900 -5.64 -56.49 -13.23
C ALA A 900 -5.79 -57.67 -14.18
N GLN A 901 -4.95 -58.69 -14.01
CA GLN A 901 -4.99 -59.94 -14.77
C GLN A 901 -4.44 -61.12 -13.94
N TYR A 902 -4.81 -62.35 -14.29
CA TYR A 902 -4.19 -63.53 -13.72
C TYR A 902 -2.88 -63.84 -14.45
N VAL A 903 -1.78 -63.92 -13.71
CA VAL A 903 -0.45 -64.27 -14.22
C VAL A 903 -0.13 -65.71 -13.84
N ASP A 904 0.31 -66.52 -14.80
CA ASP A 904 0.77 -67.88 -14.56
C ASP A 904 2.21 -67.87 -14.01
N ILE A 905 2.37 -68.13 -12.71
CA ILE A 905 3.67 -68.24 -12.07
C ILE A 905 4.11 -69.72 -12.08
N PRO A 906 5.31 -70.05 -12.59
CA PRO A 906 5.82 -71.42 -12.57
C PRO A 906 5.77 -72.02 -11.16
N VAL A 907 5.30 -73.26 -11.02
CA VAL A 907 5.12 -74.01 -9.76
C VAL A 907 3.88 -73.61 -8.91
N ILE A 908 3.39 -72.38 -8.99
CA ILE A 908 2.27 -71.88 -8.17
C ILE A 908 0.93 -71.91 -8.94
N GLY A 909 0.96 -71.69 -10.26
CA GLY A 909 -0.23 -71.60 -11.12
C GLY A 909 -0.70 -70.16 -11.33
N LYS A 910 -1.98 -69.98 -11.67
CA LYS A 910 -2.59 -68.66 -11.91
C LYS A 910 -2.75 -67.87 -10.62
N VAL A 911 -2.04 -66.75 -10.51
CA VAL A 911 -2.12 -65.82 -9.39
C VAL A 911 -2.69 -64.49 -9.87
N PRO A 912 -3.69 -63.90 -9.17
CA PRO A 912 -4.19 -62.58 -9.50
C PRO A 912 -3.08 -61.54 -9.31
N PHE A 913 -2.83 -60.73 -10.32
CA PHE A 913 -1.84 -59.66 -10.29
C PHE A 913 -2.48 -58.37 -10.79
N SER A 914 -2.36 -57.31 -9.98
CA SER A 914 -2.83 -55.97 -10.33
C SER A 914 -1.66 -55.00 -10.27
N THR A 915 -1.59 -54.09 -11.24
CA THR A 915 -0.68 -52.93 -11.19
C THR A 915 -0.91 -52.08 -9.94
N ALA A 916 -2.12 -52.13 -9.35
CA ALA A 916 -2.44 -51.51 -8.07
C ALA A 916 -1.58 -52.06 -6.92
N MET A 917 -1.12 -53.31 -6.98
CA MET A 917 -0.20 -53.90 -6.00
C MET A 917 1.18 -53.23 -6.03
N LEU A 918 1.65 -52.79 -7.20
CA LEU A 918 2.90 -52.03 -7.33
C LEU A 918 2.74 -50.62 -6.76
N PHE A 919 1.58 -50.00 -6.97
CA PHE A 919 1.23 -48.73 -6.33
C PHE A 919 1.20 -48.86 -4.80
N ASP A 920 0.56 -49.92 -4.29
CA ASP A 920 0.51 -50.28 -2.87
C ASP A 920 1.90 -50.56 -2.28
N PHE A 921 2.81 -51.15 -3.05
CA PHE A 921 4.21 -51.32 -2.64
C PHE A 921 4.92 -49.97 -2.44
N GLY A 922 4.60 -48.99 -3.28
CA GLY A 922 5.05 -47.61 -3.12
C GLY A 922 4.52 -46.98 -1.83
N VAL A 923 3.21 -47.15 -1.55
CA VAL A 923 2.57 -46.71 -0.30
C VAL A 923 3.24 -47.35 0.92
N PHE A 924 3.38 -48.68 0.91
CA PHE A 924 4.06 -49.46 1.96
C PHE A 924 5.45 -48.91 2.27
N SER A 925 6.26 -48.73 1.22
CA SER A 925 7.64 -48.25 1.32
C SER A 925 7.71 -46.87 1.95
N LEU A 926 6.81 -45.96 1.55
CA LEU A 926 6.78 -44.61 2.05
C LEU A 926 6.33 -44.55 3.51
N VAL A 927 5.25 -45.24 3.87
CA VAL A 927 4.71 -45.28 5.23
C VAL A 927 5.74 -45.82 6.21
N LEU A 928 6.40 -46.93 5.85
CA LEU A 928 7.51 -47.49 6.61
C LEU A 928 8.62 -46.46 6.82
N GLY A 929 9.09 -45.83 5.74
CA GLY A 929 10.16 -44.84 5.79
C GLY A 929 9.79 -43.62 6.64
N ALA A 930 8.57 -43.10 6.52
CA ALA A 930 8.14 -41.91 7.26
C ALA A 930 8.04 -42.17 8.77
N ILE A 931 7.42 -43.28 9.20
CA ILE A 931 7.28 -43.62 10.62
C ILE A 931 8.64 -43.92 11.25
N VAL A 932 9.50 -44.69 10.57
CA VAL A 932 10.84 -45.01 11.06
C VAL A 932 11.70 -43.75 11.12
N LEU A 933 11.58 -42.82 10.18
CA LEU A 933 12.29 -41.53 10.23
C LEU A 933 11.91 -40.73 11.48
N MET A 934 10.61 -40.63 11.78
CA MET A 934 10.12 -39.93 12.97
C MET A 934 10.61 -40.61 14.26
N LEU A 935 10.56 -41.94 14.32
CA LEU A 935 11.08 -42.72 15.43
C LEU A 935 12.57 -42.45 15.66
N ILE A 936 13.38 -42.55 14.60
CA ILE A 936 14.82 -42.31 14.64
C ILE A 936 15.11 -40.87 15.08
N ALA A 937 14.34 -39.89 14.61
CA ALA A 937 14.50 -38.49 15.00
C ALA A 937 14.29 -38.25 16.51
N ILE A 938 13.30 -38.94 17.10
CA ILE A 938 13.01 -38.90 18.54
C ILE A 938 14.08 -39.68 19.32
N ALA A 939 14.43 -40.89 18.88
CA ALA A 939 15.42 -41.76 19.52
C ALA A 939 16.79 -41.07 19.63
N HIS A 940 17.24 -40.39 18.58
CA HIS A 940 18.52 -39.66 18.55
C HIS A 940 18.62 -38.52 19.56
N GLN A 941 17.49 -37.96 20.03
CA GLN A 941 17.53 -36.94 21.09
C GLN A 941 18.12 -37.51 22.38
N SER A 942 17.83 -38.78 22.68
CA SER A 942 18.31 -39.45 23.90
C SER A 942 19.82 -39.66 23.90
N LEU A 943 20.41 -39.90 22.73
CA LEU A 943 21.84 -40.11 22.55
C LEU A 943 22.66 -38.81 22.66
N ARG A 944 22.10 -37.68 22.22
CA ARG A 944 22.81 -36.38 22.23
C ARG A 944 23.03 -35.82 23.64
N VAL A 945 22.09 -36.08 24.54
CA VAL A 945 22.15 -35.63 25.94
C VAL A 945 23.07 -36.51 26.79
N ALA A 946 23.31 -37.76 26.38
CA ALA A 946 24.19 -38.70 27.07
C ALA A 946 25.69 -38.48 26.79
N ARG A 947 26.09 -37.54 25.92
CA ARG A 947 27.49 -37.11 25.83
C ARG A 947 27.77 -36.21 27.03
N PRO A 948 28.60 -36.63 28.01
CA PRO A 948 29.05 -35.71 29.04
C PRO A 948 29.73 -34.55 28.34
N SER A 949 29.42 -33.33 28.77
CA SER A 949 30.23 -32.17 28.43
C SER A 949 31.68 -32.48 28.82
N ASP A 950 32.55 -32.59 27.82
CA ASP A 950 33.99 -32.86 27.98
C ASP A 950 34.74 -31.61 28.55
N THR A 951 34.09 -30.87 29.45
CA THR A 951 34.54 -29.59 30.03
C THR A 951 34.56 -29.67 31.57
N GLY A 952 35.01 -30.81 32.09
CA GLY A 952 35.19 -31.04 33.53
C GLY A 952 36.58 -31.54 33.92
N LYS A 953 37.59 -31.42 33.04
CA LYS A 953 38.97 -31.89 33.30
C LYS A 953 40.04 -30.81 33.08
N GLU A 954 39.76 -29.56 33.40
CA GLU A 954 40.81 -28.59 33.72
C GLU A 954 40.30 -27.67 34.83
N LEU A 955 40.61 -28.04 36.08
CA LEU A 955 40.76 -27.18 37.26
C LEU A 955 41.10 -28.09 38.45
N LYS A 956 42.38 -28.49 38.51
CA LYS A 956 43.10 -28.76 39.75
C LYS A 956 44.44 -28.05 39.68
#